data_AF-A0A7T4YEE8-F1
#
_entry.id   AF-A0A7T4YEE8-F1
#
_cell.length_a   1.000
_cell.length_b   1.000
_cell.length_c   1.000
_cell.angle_alpha   90.00
_cell.angle_beta   90.00
_cell.angle_gamma   90.00
#
_symmetry.space_group_name_H-M   'P 1'
#
loop_
_entity.id
_entity.type
_entity.pdbx_description
1 polymer ?
#
loop_
_entity_poly.entity_id
_entity_poly.type
_entity_poly.pdbx_seq_one_letter_code
_entity_poly.pdbx_strand_id
1 'polypeptide(L)'
;MNKFAYCLLLIELFLLNSMYAHAEQPVIIESTDYAISGVPDAMYTIAQARVDKERDKPYGLLCFVSDRETSEKEYSLIRHLFKRFDYNIPFKYYAIHIKTDEVKMRSQLIEAAAKDADKRLNINPDLVFVVAIGDEGISGYNLATQKETVFTGTVVVESDFDAKLFDLKNAKGRNFYIVHSKVNEYVPYDRAFEVVQALLDVEANVAIEQLKNGLDWQSEKTWSEISIAISQLAHAQEKLNEYRIYRNPYRDHLVNYKGDPDLHKAMLHDAESTGGNRVLANRQLAEKYYLKYLERETDTAQRAYVYTQLGILYTTNIQTEKGEESNDEIAERYLKLAIKEEPERINMVMLRARNHQIGHSLSYDERFEKKLEIYKWLISFTKESIREKWMKPKGTSGPSDRKYNAFIRNFPGLVSTSMVNMVSSIGSTSEPEKNLQRIVDEVPNTPAAEYARRYLEFLKTPDDRPKRPWKRFRQFHPPADLPEYVIPETRADIPNVLEDLTPEGMYEVDPMLRLAFDAYNDEEKHDEAIRLFNKYLELNPDTPFKAEVYFRLGYLHQGDRNYNENHEDLQVKYYQKAHEIWGNKISYTHMVAWRTLVNKSDSFAYQKAYFDWLMSIKRGELGAKDWYRIRNIQETFNGRHPRISENDFEHIHDFFMKANLNNFLSSGGNNFYSWSKDNEAHLAVLAESYPEEEIGQLAKARLEKMKNKE
;
A
#
# COMPACT_ATOMS: atom_id res chain seq x y z
N MET A 1 71.27 18.74 -27.41
CA MET A 1 70.05 17.94 -27.67
C MET A 1 69.22 17.58 -26.42
N ASN A 2 69.66 17.84 -25.17
CA ASN A 2 68.91 17.41 -23.96
C ASN A 2 67.97 18.43 -23.28
N LYS A 3 67.84 19.68 -23.76
CA LYS A 3 66.89 20.64 -23.18
C LYS A 3 65.52 20.65 -23.87
N PHE A 4 65.45 20.24 -25.14
CA PHE A 4 64.20 20.21 -25.90
C PHE A 4 63.30 19.02 -25.52
N ALA A 5 63.91 17.86 -25.21
CA ALA A 5 63.19 16.68 -24.72
C ALA A 5 62.57 16.90 -23.33
N TYR A 6 63.22 17.69 -22.46
CA TYR A 6 62.71 17.99 -21.12
C TYR A 6 61.52 18.97 -21.14
N CYS A 7 61.51 19.91 -22.10
CA CYS A 7 60.37 20.80 -22.32
C CYS A 7 59.17 20.08 -22.95
N LEU A 8 59.39 19.11 -23.85
CA LEU A 8 58.32 18.28 -24.40
C LEU A 8 57.69 17.36 -23.34
N LEU A 9 58.50 16.78 -22.45
CA LEU A 9 58.00 15.95 -21.34
C LEU A 9 57.16 16.77 -20.33
N LEU A 10 57.55 18.02 -20.06
CA LEU A 10 56.79 18.92 -19.18
C LEU A 10 55.50 19.44 -19.83
N ILE A 11 55.48 19.62 -21.15
CA ILE A 11 54.27 19.98 -21.89
C ILE A 11 53.32 18.78 -21.99
N GLU A 12 53.81 17.55 -22.17
CA GLU A 12 52.99 16.34 -22.08
C GLU A 12 52.43 16.14 -20.66
N LEU A 13 53.21 16.35 -19.60
CA LEU A 13 52.73 16.26 -18.21
C LEU A 13 51.73 17.37 -17.85
N PHE A 14 51.87 18.56 -18.43
CA PHE A 14 50.94 19.67 -18.22
C PHE A 14 49.63 19.45 -19.01
N LEU A 15 49.71 18.90 -20.23
CA LEU A 15 48.55 18.55 -21.04
C LEU A 15 47.80 17.34 -20.46
N LEU A 16 48.50 16.31 -19.97
CA LEU A 16 47.90 15.19 -19.25
C LEU A 16 47.19 15.63 -17.96
N ASN A 17 47.74 16.58 -17.20
CA ASN A 17 47.05 17.11 -16.01
C ASN A 17 45.84 18.00 -16.35
N SER A 18 45.86 18.70 -17.49
CA SER A 18 44.72 19.53 -17.92
C SER A 18 43.56 18.72 -18.55
N MET A 19 43.84 17.54 -19.12
CA MET A 19 42.82 16.66 -19.70
C MET A 19 42.09 15.79 -18.67
N TYR A 20 42.59 15.69 -17.43
CA TYR A 20 41.95 14.95 -16.34
C TYR A 20 41.02 15.79 -15.45
N ALA A 21 40.75 17.06 -15.80
CA ALA A 21 39.92 17.95 -14.99
C ALA A 21 38.40 17.78 -15.18
N HIS A 22 37.93 17.09 -16.21
CA HIS A 22 36.48 16.90 -16.43
C HIS A 22 36.16 15.52 -17.02
N ALA A 23 36.18 14.51 -16.16
CA ALA A 23 35.46 13.25 -16.33
C ALA A 23 35.23 12.64 -14.95
N GLU A 24 34.00 12.22 -14.65
CA GLU A 24 33.64 11.50 -13.43
C GLU A 24 34.60 10.32 -13.21
N GLN A 25 35.46 10.41 -12.19
CA GLN A 25 36.46 9.35 -11.95
C GLN A 25 35.80 8.07 -11.40
N PRO A 26 36.16 6.88 -11.90
CA PRO A 26 35.85 5.64 -11.22
C PRO A 26 36.61 5.59 -9.89
N VAL A 27 35.92 5.15 -8.83
CA VAL A 27 36.53 4.88 -7.52
C VAL A 27 37.62 3.82 -7.69
N ILE A 28 38.88 4.22 -7.57
CA ILE A 28 40.03 3.29 -7.49
C ILE A 28 40.08 2.77 -6.06
N ILE A 29 39.97 1.44 -5.90
CA ILE A 29 40.13 0.73 -4.63
C ILE A 29 41.54 0.12 -4.63
N GLU A 30 42.35 0.47 -3.63
CA GLU A 30 43.55 -0.28 -3.32
C GLU A 30 43.18 -1.38 -2.31
N SER A 31 43.46 -2.64 -2.65
CA SER A 31 43.35 -3.77 -1.73
C SER A 31 44.71 -4.02 -1.09
N THR A 32 44.81 -3.87 0.22
CA THR A 32 46.00 -4.29 0.99
C THR A 32 45.60 -5.38 1.97
N ASP A 33 46.32 -6.50 1.92
CA ASP A 33 46.20 -7.56 2.91
C ASP A 33 46.94 -7.16 4.17
N TYR A 34 46.26 -7.22 5.31
CA TYR A 34 46.85 -6.93 6.61
C TYR A 34 46.80 -8.18 7.49
N ALA A 35 47.96 -8.51 8.08
CA ALA A 35 48.02 -9.46 9.17
C ALA A 35 47.53 -8.80 10.47
N ILE A 36 46.65 -9.47 11.20
CA ILE A 36 46.28 -9.03 12.55
C ILE A 36 47.47 -9.33 13.47
N SER A 37 48.08 -8.29 14.04
CA SER A 37 49.18 -8.45 14.99
C SER A 37 48.76 -9.34 16.16
N GLY A 38 49.33 -10.53 16.25
CA GLY A 38 49.09 -11.49 17.34
C GLY A 38 48.15 -12.66 17.03
N VAL A 39 47.65 -12.80 15.79
CA VAL A 39 46.87 -13.99 15.38
C VAL A 39 47.48 -14.64 14.13
N PRO A 40 48.11 -15.82 14.24
CA PRO A 40 48.62 -16.56 13.08
C PRO A 40 47.49 -16.89 12.09
N ASP A 41 47.76 -16.75 10.78
CA ASP A 41 46.89 -17.15 9.65
C ASP A 41 45.56 -16.36 9.47
N ALA A 42 45.29 -15.34 10.27
CA ALA A 42 44.17 -14.42 10.03
C ALA A 42 44.58 -13.29 9.07
N MET A 43 44.09 -13.35 7.83
CA MET A 43 44.21 -12.27 6.84
C MET A 43 42.86 -11.57 6.69
N TYR A 44 42.88 -10.23 6.64
CA TYR A 44 41.73 -9.47 6.16
C TYR A 44 42.19 -8.51 5.06
N THR A 45 41.36 -8.37 4.03
CA THR A 45 41.62 -7.48 2.90
C THR A 45 40.84 -6.19 3.10
N ILE A 46 41.55 -5.08 3.29
CA ILE A 46 40.91 -3.76 3.30
C ILE A 46 40.73 -3.32 1.85
N ALA A 47 39.48 -3.25 1.38
CA ALA A 47 39.13 -2.52 0.18
C ALA A 47 38.89 -1.05 0.55
N GLN A 48 39.92 -0.20 0.44
CA GLN A 48 39.78 1.22 0.79
C GLN A 48 39.22 2.03 -0.38
N ALA A 49 38.02 2.61 -0.21
CA ALA A 49 37.60 3.75 -1.02
C ALA A 49 38.41 4.97 -0.58
N ARG A 50 39.15 5.59 -1.54
CA ARG A 50 40.07 6.73 -1.38
C ARG A 50 39.67 7.65 -0.22
N VAL A 51 40.59 7.84 0.71
CA VAL A 51 40.43 8.74 1.86
C VAL A 51 40.43 10.18 1.34
N ASP A 52 39.24 10.77 1.18
CA ASP A 52 39.13 12.22 1.11
C ASP A 52 39.64 12.83 2.42
N LYS A 53 40.30 14.00 2.31
CA LYS A 53 41.05 14.67 3.38
C LYS A 53 40.22 15.13 4.59
N GLU A 54 38.94 14.79 4.68
CA GLU A 54 38.08 15.13 5.82
C GLU A 54 38.25 14.10 6.95
N ARG A 55 39.41 14.14 7.63
CA ARG A 55 39.66 13.32 8.83
C ARG A 55 38.79 13.71 10.04
N ASP A 56 38.15 14.88 9.99
CA ASP A 56 37.46 15.45 11.16
C ASP A 56 35.99 15.01 11.30
N LYS A 57 35.37 14.42 10.26
CA LYS A 57 33.99 13.92 10.36
C LYS A 57 33.95 12.50 10.92
N PRO A 58 33.02 12.20 11.84
CA PRO A 58 32.85 10.84 12.33
C PRO A 58 32.22 9.95 11.23
N TYR A 59 32.65 8.70 11.12
CA TYR A 59 32.18 7.72 10.15
C TYR A 59 31.39 6.60 10.82
N GLY A 60 30.32 6.11 10.19
CA GLY A 60 29.79 4.79 10.56
C GLY A 60 30.72 3.67 10.09
N LEU A 61 30.69 2.51 10.74
CA LEU A 61 31.48 1.33 10.38
C LEU A 61 30.56 0.13 10.09
N LEU A 62 30.79 -0.51 8.94
CA LEU A 62 30.14 -1.76 8.53
C LEU A 62 31.19 -2.87 8.36
N CYS A 63 31.18 -3.87 9.24
CA CYS A 63 32.01 -5.06 9.12
C CYS A 63 31.24 -6.15 8.39
N PHE A 64 31.56 -6.41 7.13
CA PHE A 64 30.96 -7.48 6.34
C PHE A 64 31.75 -8.77 6.53
N VAL A 65 31.06 -9.85 6.91
CA VAL A 65 31.69 -11.13 7.24
C VAL A 65 31.17 -12.20 6.29
N SER A 66 32.10 -12.94 5.68
CA SER A 66 31.82 -14.04 4.77
C SER A 66 32.75 -15.22 5.05
N ASP A 67 32.20 -16.43 5.03
CA ASP A 67 32.87 -17.72 5.23
C ASP A 67 33.45 -18.31 3.93
N ARG A 68 32.89 -17.91 2.79
CA ARG A 68 33.29 -18.34 1.45
C ARG A 68 34.28 -17.35 0.85
N GLU A 69 35.10 -17.83 -0.09
CA GLU A 69 35.85 -16.95 -0.97
C GLU A 69 34.87 -15.96 -1.58
N THR A 70 34.92 -14.74 -1.06
CA THR A 70 33.90 -13.74 -1.30
C THR A 70 34.00 -13.42 -2.78
N SER A 71 33.01 -13.84 -3.54
CA SER A 71 33.07 -13.74 -4.98
C SER A 71 33.19 -12.27 -5.37
N GLU A 72 33.81 -11.97 -6.51
CA GLU A 72 33.87 -10.59 -7.02
C GLU A 72 32.47 -9.93 -7.08
N LYS A 73 31.41 -10.75 -7.21
CA LYS A 73 30.01 -10.33 -7.17
C LYS A 73 29.60 -9.77 -5.80
N GLU A 74 29.97 -10.42 -4.69
CA GLU A 74 29.67 -9.93 -3.34
C GLU A 74 30.41 -8.61 -3.07
N TYR A 75 31.67 -8.49 -3.50
CA TYR A 75 32.41 -7.21 -3.42
C TYR A 75 31.81 -6.11 -4.31
N SER A 76 31.44 -6.43 -5.55
CA SER A 76 30.77 -5.49 -6.47
C SER A 76 29.45 -5.01 -5.89
N LEU A 77 28.73 -5.89 -5.21
CA LEU A 77 27.50 -5.55 -4.52
C LEU A 77 27.77 -4.62 -3.33
N ILE A 78 28.73 -4.95 -2.46
CA ILE A 78 29.11 -4.06 -1.35
C ILE A 78 29.38 -2.65 -1.90
N ARG A 79 30.10 -2.53 -3.03
CA ARG A 79 30.29 -1.24 -3.72
C ARG A 79 28.97 -0.59 -4.16
N HIS A 80 28.02 -1.36 -4.67
CA HIS A 80 26.70 -0.86 -5.10
C HIS A 80 25.84 -0.39 -3.91
N LEU A 81 25.88 -1.10 -2.78
CA LEU A 81 25.26 -0.68 -1.51
C LEU A 81 25.76 0.71 -1.12
N PHE A 82 27.09 0.91 -1.18
CA PHE A 82 27.71 2.18 -0.82
C PHE A 82 27.38 3.35 -1.75
N LYS A 83 27.15 3.10 -3.03
CA LYS A 83 26.71 4.15 -3.96
C LYS A 83 25.30 4.69 -3.67
N ARG A 84 24.46 3.93 -2.94
CA ARG A 84 23.07 4.30 -2.67
C ARG A 84 22.86 4.90 -1.27
N PHE A 85 23.85 4.85 -0.40
CA PHE A 85 23.79 5.48 0.92
C PHE A 85 23.96 6.99 0.80
N ASP A 86 22.86 7.72 0.60
CA ASP A 86 22.80 9.18 0.65
C ASP A 86 22.59 9.63 2.11
N TYR A 87 23.65 9.57 2.92
CA TYR A 87 23.62 9.95 4.34
C TYR A 87 24.32 11.29 4.60
N ASN A 88 23.85 11.99 5.64
CA ASN A 88 24.60 13.07 6.28
C ASN A 88 25.88 12.58 6.98
N ILE A 89 25.98 11.28 7.28
CA ILE A 89 27.14 10.64 7.93
C ILE A 89 27.71 9.57 7.00
N PRO A 90 28.97 9.70 6.53
CA PRO A 90 29.59 8.71 5.66
C PRO A 90 29.88 7.41 6.40
N PHE A 91 29.70 6.27 5.73
CA PHE A 91 30.09 4.94 6.26
C PHE A 91 31.41 4.45 5.64
N LYS A 92 32.19 3.71 6.42
CA LYS A 92 33.32 2.90 5.97
C LYS A 92 32.98 1.43 6.15
N TYR A 93 33.56 0.57 5.32
CA TYR A 93 33.35 -0.87 5.44
C TYR A 93 34.64 -1.66 5.44
N TYR A 94 34.57 -2.80 6.11
CA TYR A 94 35.63 -3.80 6.20
C TYR A 94 35.05 -5.13 5.77
N ALA A 95 35.59 -5.71 4.70
CA ALA A 95 35.28 -7.08 4.33
C ALA A 95 36.27 -7.99 5.07
N ILE A 96 35.74 -8.84 5.93
CA ILE A 96 36.53 -9.72 6.80
C ILE A 96 36.25 -11.15 6.34
N HIS A 97 37.27 -11.76 5.73
CA HIS A 97 37.24 -13.16 5.35
C HIS A 97 37.84 -13.99 6.47
N ILE A 98 37.11 -14.96 7.01
CA ILE A 98 37.59 -15.75 8.15
C ILE A 98 37.52 -17.24 7.84
N LYS A 99 38.66 -17.93 7.92
CA LYS A 99 38.79 -19.37 7.59
C LYS A 99 38.64 -20.31 8.80
N THR A 100 37.91 -19.90 9.83
CA THR A 100 37.72 -20.73 11.03
C THR A 100 36.25 -21.02 11.27
N ASP A 101 35.93 -22.27 11.56
CA ASP A 101 34.56 -22.70 11.89
C ASP A 101 34.18 -22.33 13.34
N GLU A 102 35.15 -21.95 14.19
CA GLU A 102 34.89 -21.61 15.58
C GLU A 102 34.28 -20.19 15.69
N VAL A 103 32.97 -20.12 15.96
CA VAL A 103 32.19 -18.86 16.14
C VAL A 103 32.87 -17.88 17.11
N LYS A 104 33.44 -18.40 18.21
CA LYS A 104 34.13 -17.57 19.20
C LYS A 104 35.37 -16.90 18.63
N MET A 105 36.19 -17.65 17.90
CA MET A 105 37.38 -17.12 17.24
C MET A 105 37.00 -16.14 16.13
N ARG A 106 35.99 -16.44 15.32
CA ARG A 106 35.44 -15.51 14.31
C ARG A 106 35.03 -14.18 14.93
N SER A 107 34.24 -14.23 15.99
CA SER A 107 33.78 -13.03 16.70
C SER A 107 34.95 -12.19 17.24
N GLN A 108 35.97 -12.84 17.82
CA GLN A 108 37.16 -12.13 18.31
C GLN A 108 37.94 -11.42 17.18
N LEU A 109 38.02 -12.05 16.01
CA LEU A 109 38.67 -11.47 14.83
C LEU A 109 37.90 -10.27 14.28
N ILE A 110 36.58 -10.36 14.20
CA ILE A 110 35.70 -9.27 13.75
C ILE A 110 35.79 -8.07 14.70
N GLU A 111 35.73 -8.33 16.00
CA GLU A 111 35.89 -7.30 17.05
C GLU A 111 37.28 -6.64 17.00
N ALA A 112 38.34 -7.42 16.75
CA ALA A 112 39.69 -6.89 16.60
C ALA A 112 39.83 -6.00 15.36
N ALA A 113 39.22 -6.39 14.25
CA ALA A 113 39.19 -5.59 13.02
C ALA A 113 38.44 -4.27 13.21
N ALA A 114 37.30 -4.29 13.91
CA ALA A 114 36.55 -3.07 14.22
C ALA A 114 37.34 -2.12 15.15
N LYS A 115 38.03 -2.65 16.16
CA LYS A 115 38.92 -1.86 17.05
C LYS A 115 40.13 -1.29 16.32
N ASP A 116 40.67 -2.00 15.33
CA ASP A 116 41.74 -1.47 14.49
C ASP A 116 41.22 -0.38 13.54
N ALA A 117 40.01 -0.53 13.00
CA ALA A 117 39.35 0.50 12.20
C ALA A 117 39.12 1.79 13.00
N ASP A 118 38.59 1.68 14.23
CA ASP A 118 38.38 2.80 15.16
C ASP A 118 39.68 3.57 15.51
N LYS A 119 40.82 2.88 15.55
CA LYS A 119 42.13 3.53 15.76
C LYS A 119 42.60 4.31 14.53
N ARG A 120 42.20 3.89 13.33
CA ARG A 120 42.66 4.45 12.04
C ARG A 120 41.71 5.49 11.47
N LEU A 121 40.44 5.38 11.81
CA LEU A 121 39.33 6.15 11.29
C LEU A 121 38.62 6.81 12.48
N ASN A 122 38.12 8.03 12.30
CA ASN A 122 37.28 8.68 13.31
C ASN A 122 35.90 7.99 13.32
N ILE A 123 35.78 6.79 13.87
CA ILE A 123 34.52 6.02 13.85
C ILE A 123 33.56 6.61 14.89
N ASN A 124 32.29 6.74 14.49
CA ASN A 124 31.21 7.03 15.42
C ASN A 124 30.90 5.74 16.20
N PRO A 125 31.13 5.69 17.52
CA PRO A 125 30.88 4.49 18.30
C PRO A 125 29.40 4.09 18.32
N ASP A 126 28.47 5.01 18.00
CA ASP A 126 27.05 4.69 17.93
C ASP A 126 26.66 3.95 16.63
N LEU A 127 27.51 3.94 15.60
CA LEU A 127 27.20 3.46 14.26
C LEU A 127 28.14 2.34 13.80
N VAL A 128 28.36 1.33 14.65
CA VAL A 128 29.23 0.19 14.35
C VAL A 128 28.39 -1.07 14.20
N PHE A 129 28.30 -1.58 12.98
CA PHE A 129 27.45 -2.73 12.64
C PHE A 129 28.26 -3.86 12.02
N VAL A 130 27.86 -5.09 12.31
CA VAL A 130 28.29 -6.27 11.57
C VAL A 130 27.20 -6.70 10.59
N VAL A 131 27.58 -7.01 9.35
CA VAL A 131 26.70 -7.58 8.33
C VAL A 131 27.14 -9.02 8.12
N ALA A 132 26.28 -9.95 8.50
CA ALA A 132 26.59 -11.37 8.56
C ALA A 132 25.53 -12.16 7.80
N ILE A 133 25.99 -13.13 7.02
CA ILE A 133 25.20 -13.78 5.97
C ILE A 133 25.31 -15.30 6.11
N GLY A 134 24.17 -16.00 6.05
CA GLY A 134 24.12 -17.46 6.20
C GLY A 134 24.65 -17.87 7.58
N ASP A 135 25.57 -18.83 7.59
CA ASP A 135 26.17 -19.38 8.82
C ASP A 135 26.93 -18.33 9.65
N GLU A 136 27.37 -17.23 9.01
CA GLU A 136 28.05 -16.14 9.73
C GLU A 136 27.10 -15.33 10.59
N GLY A 137 25.79 -15.40 10.38
CA GLY A 137 24.83 -14.69 11.22
C GLY A 137 24.91 -15.10 12.69
N ILE A 138 25.36 -16.33 12.99
CA ILE A 138 25.67 -16.79 14.35
C ILE A 138 26.76 -15.90 14.99
N SER A 139 27.82 -15.57 14.23
CA SER A 139 28.87 -14.63 14.67
C SER A 139 28.29 -13.22 14.89
N GLY A 140 27.39 -12.77 14.01
CA GLY A 140 26.68 -11.49 14.15
C GLY A 140 25.85 -11.40 15.43
N TYR A 141 25.05 -12.42 15.72
CA TYR A 141 24.30 -12.53 16.97
C TYR A 141 25.21 -12.59 18.20
N ASN A 142 26.29 -13.37 18.14
CA ASN A 142 27.24 -13.47 19.25
C ASN A 142 27.86 -12.11 19.59
N LEU A 143 28.37 -11.39 18.59
CA LEU A 143 28.94 -10.05 18.78
C LEU A 143 27.91 -9.10 19.39
N ALA A 144 26.72 -9.01 18.80
CA ALA A 144 25.65 -8.14 19.27
C ALA A 144 25.07 -8.56 20.64
N THR A 145 25.44 -9.71 21.20
CA THR A 145 24.99 -10.18 22.53
C THR A 145 26.15 -10.31 23.55
N GLN A 146 27.36 -9.91 23.19
CA GLN A 146 28.48 -9.86 24.16
C GLN A 146 28.29 -8.69 25.13
N LYS A 147 28.61 -8.91 26.41
CA LYS A 147 28.55 -7.86 27.45
C LYS A 147 29.39 -6.64 27.07
N GLU A 148 30.57 -6.86 26.52
CA GLU A 148 31.51 -5.83 26.06
C GLU A 148 31.78 -6.05 24.57
N THR A 149 31.30 -5.15 23.72
CA THR A 149 31.58 -5.14 22.28
C THR A 149 31.53 -3.70 21.78
N VAL A 150 32.23 -3.44 20.67
CA VAL A 150 32.13 -2.18 19.94
C VAL A 150 30.90 -2.09 19.03
N PHE A 151 30.21 -3.21 18.77
CA PHE A 151 29.06 -3.23 17.87
C PHE A 151 27.78 -2.73 18.53
N THR A 152 27.11 -1.77 17.89
CA THR A 152 25.80 -1.25 18.30
C THR A 152 24.65 -2.01 17.67
N GLY A 153 24.93 -2.85 16.67
CA GLY A 153 23.96 -3.78 16.13
C GLY A 153 24.52 -4.76 15.10
N THR A 154 23.63 -5.58 14.57
CA THR A 154 23.93 -6.57 13.52
C THR A 154 22.83 -6.61 12.47
N VAL A 155 23.24 -6.83 11.22
CA VAL A 155 22.38 -7.21 10.11
C VAL A 155 22.64 -8.68 9.84
N VAL A 156 21.60 -9.50 9.93
CA VAL A 156 21.69 -10.95 9.77
C VAL A 156 20.80 -11.38 8.61
N VAL A 157 21.37 -12.09 7.63
CA VAL A 157 20.65 -12.54 6.43
C VAL A 157 20.63 -14.07 6.39
N GLU A 158 19.44 -14.67 6.46
CA GLU A 158 19.22 -16.12 6.35
C GLU A 158 20.07 -16.99 7.30
N SER A 159 20.23 -16.55 8.54
CA SER A 159 21.01 -17.30 9.53
C SER A 159 20.12 -18.11 10.44
N ASP A 160 20.62 -19.28 10.84
CA ASP A 160 20.08 -20.00 11.98
C ASP A 160 20.39 -19.25 13.29
N PHE A 161 19.57 -19.52 14.31
CA PHE A 161 19.71 -18.96 15.65
C PHE A 161 19.21 -19.95 16.70
N ASP A 162 20.05 -20.16 17.70
CA ASP A 162 19.66 -20.82 18.94
C ASP A 162 19.93 -19.87 20.10
N ALA A 163 18.86 -19.38 20.74
CA ALA A 163 18.92 -18.49 21.89
C ALA A 163 19.83 -19.00 23.01
N LYS A 164 20.01 -20.32 23.14
CA LYS A 164 20.86 -20.94 24.16
C LYS A 164 22.34 -20.67 23.96
N LEU A 165 22.75 -20.28 22.74
CA LEU A 165 24.14 -19.97 22.41
C LEU A 165 24.54 -18.55 22.83
N PHE A 166 23.58 -17.69 23.21
CA PHE A 166 23.80 -16.26 23.40
C PHE A 166 23.30 -15.77 24.75
N ASP A 167 23.99 -14.78 25.31
CA ASP A 167 23.56 -14.11 26.54
C ASP A 167 22.64 -12.91 26.21
N LEU A 168 21.40 -13.22 25.81
CA LEU A 168 20.45 -12.25 25.25
C LEU A 168 20.18 -11.03 26.15
N LYS A 169 20.39 -11.13 27.46
CA LYS A 169 20.23 -9.98 28.36
C LYS A 169 21.14 -8.79 28.00
N ASN A 170 22.25 -9.06 27.31
CA ASN A 170 23.18 -8.03 26.84
C ASN A 170 22.76 -7.40 25.51
N ALA A 171 21.71 -7.90 24.86
CA ALA A 171 21.13 -7.35 23.63
C ALA A 171 20.29 -6.09 23.87
N LYS A 172 19.98 -5.77 25.14
CA LYS A 172 19.15 -4.63 25.51
C LYS A 172 19.64 -3.33 24.88
N GLY A 173 18.75 -2.68 24.12
CA GLY A 173 19.02 -1.43 23.41
C GLY A 173 19.91 -1.56 22.16
N ARG A 174 20.36 -2.76 21.79
CA ARG A 174 21.13 -3.00 20.56
C ARG A 174 20.22 -3.29 19.39
N ASN A 175 20.73 -3.05 18.19
CA ASN A 175 19.94 -3.13 16.96
C ASN A 175 20.16 -4.46 16.25
N PHE A 176 19.07 -5.11 15.84
CA PHE A 176 19.08 -6.35 15.10
C PHE A 176 18.18 -6.19 13.89
N TYR A 177 18.73 -6.43 12.71
CA TYR A 177 17.99 -6.42 11.47
C TYR A 177 18.09 -7.79 10.82
N ILE A 178 16.97 -8.50 10.79
CA ILE A 178 16.92 -9.89 10.35
C ILE A 178 16.25 -9.92 8.99
N VAL A 179 16.96 -10.39 7.96
CA VAL A 179 16.43 -10.60 6.62
C VAL A 179 16.24 -12.10 6.44
N HIS A 180 15.00 -12.54 6.24
CA HIS A 180 14.70 -13.97 6.14
C HIS A 180 13.59 -14.29 5.15
N SER A 181 13.72 -15.41 4.46
CA SER A 181 12.80 -15.87 3.44
C SER A 181 11.85 -16.92 4.00
N LYS A 182 10.56 -16.84 3.61
CA LYS A 182 9.57 -17.87 3.94
C LYS A 182 9.84 -19.22 3.30
N VAL A 183 10.59 -19.24 2.20
CA VAL A 183 10.88 -20.46 1.42
C VAL A 183 12.34 -20.90 1.58
N ASN A 184 13.04 -20.41 2.61
CA ASN A 184 14.36 -20.96 2.92
C ASN A 184 14.22 -22.39 3.45
N GLU A 185 14.73 -23.35 2.67
CA GLU A 185 14.67 -24.78 3.00
C GLU A 185 15.70 -25.19 4.06
N TYR A 186 16.77 -24.40 4.25
CA TYR A 186 17.86 -24.69 5.19
C TYR A 186 17.58 -24.15 6.58
N VAL A 187 17.10 -22.90 6.66
CA VAL A 187 16.73 -22.26 7.92
C VAL A 187 15.25 -21.91 7.86
N PRO A 188 14.39 -22.73 8.49
CA PRO A 188 12.96 -22.49 8.56
C PRO A 188 12.63 -21.07 9.09
N TYR A 189 11.64 -20.42 8.48
CA TYR A 189 11.28 -19.02 8.81
C TYR A 189 10.78 -18.84 10.25
N ASP A 190 10.24 -19.88 10.86
CA ASP A 190 9.87 -19.89 12.29
C ASP A 190 11.08 -19.67 13.20
N ARG A 191 12.29 -20.12 12.81
CA ARG A 191 13.53 -19.81 13.53
C ARG A 191 13.84 -18.33 13.57
N ALA A 192 13.75 -17.65 12.43
CA ALA A 192 13.90 -16.20 12.36
C ALA A 192 12.94 -15.49 13.33
N PHE A 193 11.72 -16.03 13.45
CA PHE A 193 10.72 -15.48 14.36
C PHE A 193 11.03 -15.75 15.85
N GLU A 194 11.49 -16.95 16.19
CA GLU A 194 11.97 -17.27 17.55
C GLU A 194 13.06 -16.28 18.00
N VAL A 195 13.96 -15.90 17.09
CA VAL A 195 14.98 -14.87 17.35
C VAL A 195 14.35 -13.53 17.68
N VAL A 196 13.45 -13.07 16.82
CA VAL A 196 12.80 -11.77 16.95
C VAL A 196 12.12 -11.68 18.30
N GLN A 197 11.35 -12.70 18.68
CA GLN A 197 10.66 -12.71 19.96
C GLN A 197 11.64 -12.71 21.14
N ALA A 198 12.67 -13.56 21.10
CA ALA A 198 13.66 -13.65 22.17
C ALA A 198 14.44 -12.33 22.37
N LEU A 199 14.75 -11.62 21.28
CA LEU A 199 15.39 -10.31 21.30
C LEU A 199 14.45 -9.18 21.78
N LEU A 200 13.17 -9.21 21.38
CA LEU A 200 12.18 -8.26 21.86
C LEU A 200 11.91 -8.42 23.37
N ASP A 201 11.94 -9.65 23.89
CA ASP A 201 11.73 -9.95 25.31
C ASP A 201 12.82 -9.33 26.22
N VAL A 202 14.02 -9.12 25.67
CA VAL A 202 15.16 -8.47 26.35
C VAL A 202 15.33 -6.99 25.99
N GLU A 203 14.32 -6.38 25.37
CA GLU A 203 14.29 -4.96 24.99
C GLU A 203 15.40 -4.58 23.97
N ALA A 204 15.74 -5.49 23.06
CA ALA A 204 16.53 -5.14 21.87
C ALA A 204 15.66 -4.43 20.83
N ASN A 205 16.29 -3.64 19.96
CA ASN A 205 15.63 -3.01 18.82
C ASN A 205 15.68 -3.97 17.63
N VAL A 206 14.55 -4.60 17.29
CA VAL A 206 14.50 -5.63 16.25
C VAL A 206 13.64 -5.18 15.08
N ALA A 207 14.17 -5.37 13.87
CA ALA A 207 13.39 -5.32 12.64
C ALA A 207 13.59 -6.64 11.89
N ILE A 208 12.52 -7.13 11.27
CA ILE A 208 12.56 -8.30 10.40
C ILE A 208 12.00 -7.91 9.03
N GLU A 209 12.77 -8.19 7.98
CA GLU A 209 12.33 -8.04 6.60
C GLU A 209 12.15 -9.42 5.99
N GLN A 210 10.97 -9.63 5.43
CA GLN A 210 10.63 -10.90 4.82
C GLN A 210 10.94 -10.87 3.33
N LEU A 211 11.89 -11.68 2.88
CA LEU A 211 12.13 -11.87 1.45
C LEU A 211 10.99 -12.67 0.83
N LYS A 212 10.51 -12.19 -0.33
CA LYS A 212 9.35 -12.81 -1.00
C LYS A 212 9.69 -14.12 -1.70
N ASN A 213 10.93 -14.29 -2.17
CA ASN A 213 11.25 -15.26 -3.23
C ASN A 213 12.36 -16.27 -2.91
N GLY A 214 12.71 -16.55 -1.65
CA GLY A 214 13.92 -17.34 -1.39
C GLY A 214 15.17 -16.52 -1.64
N LEU A 215 16.33 -17.01 -1.19
CA LEU A 215 17.58 -16.45 -1.66
C LEU A 215 18.02 -17.12 -2.93
N ASP A 216 17.76 -16.42 -4.03
CA ASP A 216 18.66 -16.50 -5.16
C ASP A 216 19.82 -15.52 -4.91
N TRP A 217 20.92 -16.05 -4.35
CA TRP A 217 22.18 -15.32 -4.15
C TRP A 217 22.75 -14.75 -5.46
N GLN A 218 22.28 -15.19 -6.63
CA GLN A 218 22.68 -14.64 -7.91
C GLN A 218 21.78 -13.50 -8.38
N SER A 219 20.62 -13.29 -7.76
CA SER A 219 19.68 -12.26 -8.19
C SER A 219 20.07 -10.88 -7.66
N GLU A 220 20.27 -9.93 -8.56
CA GLU A 220 20.48 -8.51 -8.24
C GLU A 220 19.32 -7.92 -7.42
N LYS A 221 18.12 -8.51 -7.56
CA LYS A 221 16.91 -8.13 -6.84
C LYS A 221 17.00 -8.42 -5.34
N THR A 222 17.33 -9.65 -4.95
CA THR A 222 17.51 -10.06 -3.53
C THR A 222 18.50 -9.14 -2.84
N TRP A 223 19.59 -8.82 -3.53
CA TRP A 223 20.61 -7.93 -3.02
C TRP A 223 20.20 -6.46 -2.97
N SER A 224 19.38 -5.99 -3.91
CA SER A 224 18.74 -4.68 -3.82
C SER A 224 17.78 -4.60 -2.62
N GLU A 225 17.08 -5.68 -2.28
CA GLU A 225 16.21 -5.75 -1.10
C GLU A 225 17.05 -5.67 0.20
N ILE A 226 18.16 -6.41 0.29
CA ILE A 226 19.13 -6.32 1.40
C ILE A 226 19.74 -4.91 1.49
N SER A 227 20.01 -4.25 0.35
CA SER A 227 20.51 -2.87 0.33
C SER A 227 19.55 -1.88 0.95
N ILE A 228 18.27 -2.00 0.60
CA ILE A 228 17.21 -1.14 1.11
C ILE A 228 17.07 -1.37 2.61
N ALA A 229 17.12 -2.63 3.05
CA ALA A 229 17.12 -3.05 4.43
C ALA A 229 18.23 -2.39 5.27
N ILE A 230 19.49 -2.48 4.82
CA ILE A 230 20.63 -1.83 5.51
C ILE A 230 20.48 -0.30 5.48
N SER A 231 19.95 0.25 4.37
CA SER A 231 19.68 1.70 4.26
C SER A 231 18.64 2.18 5.25
N GLN A 232 17.60 1.38 5.44
CA GLN A 232 16.58 1.61 6.43
C GLN A 232 17.14 1.50 7.84
N LEU A 233 18.10 0.61 8.12
CA LEU A 233 18.71 0.47 9.45
C LEU A 233 19.50 1.71 9.87
N ALA A 234 20.39 2.24 9.02
CA ALA A 234 21.13 3.45 9.38
C ALA A 234 20.21 4.69 9.45
N HIS A 235 19.11 4.71 8.69
CA HIS A 235 18.05 5.72 8.86
C HIS A 235 17.18 5.47 10.09
N ALA A 236 16.99 4.20 10.48
CA ALA A 236 16.29 3.78 11.67
C ALA A 236 17.14 4.00 12.92
N GLN A 237 18.45 4.18 12.90
CA GLN A 237 19.14 4.67 14.11
C GLN A 237 18.68 6.09 14.46
N GLU A 238 18.59 6.95 13.44
CA GLU A 238 18.12 8.33 13.54
C GLU A 238 16.61 8.38 13.84
N LYS A 239 15.86 7.43 13.25
CA LYS A 239 14.41 7.32 13.40
C LYS A 239 13.93 6.29 14.42
N LEU A 240 14.70 5.43 15.09
CA LEU A 240 14.21 4.44 16.09
C LEU A 240 13.80 5.17 17.38
N ASN A 241 14.37 6.36 17.59
CA ASN A 241 13.86 7.36 18.51
C ASN A 241 12.47 7.90 18.09
N GLU A 242 12.11 7.86 16.80
CA GLU A 242 10.78 8.23 16.25
C GLU A 242 9.86 7.01 15.92
N TYR A 243 10.40 5.82 15.62
CA TYR A 243 9.74 4.59 15.15
C TYR A 243 9.20 3.74 16.30
N ARG A 244 9.31 4.23 17.54
CA ARG A 244 8.33 3.90 18.59
C ARG A 244 6.87 4.14 18.15
N ILE A 245 6.66 4.82 17.01
CA ILE A 245 5.40 4.94 16.29
C ILE A 245 5.28 3.82 15.22
N TYR A 246 4.73 2.66 15.60
CA TYR A 246 4.27 1.66 14.63
C TYR A 246 3.14 2.27 13.78
N ARG A 247 3.31 2.33 12.46
CA ARG A 247 2.28 2.78 11.52
C ARG A 247 1.79 1.56 10.72
N ASN A 248 0.62 1.03 11.07
CA ASN A 248 -0.09 0.15 10.16
C ASN A 248 -0.61 1.00 8.97
N PRO A 249 -0.22 0.73 7.72
CA PRO A 249 -0.55 1.60 6.59
C PRO A 249 -2.03 1.53 6.15
N TYR A 250 -2.83 0.61 6.73
CA TYR A 250 -4.18 0.30 6.24
C TYR A 250 -5.36 0.81 7.09
N ARG A 251 -5.15 1.65 8.11
CA ARG A 251 -6.27 2.34 8.81
C ARG A 251 -5.87 3.74 9.28
N ASP A 252 -6.88 4.53 9.62
CA ASP A 252 -6.76 5.86 10.23
C ASP A 252 -6.33 5.76 11.72
N HIS A 253 -5.27 4.99 11.99
CA HIS A 253 -5.05 4.28 13.25
C HIS A 253 -4.70 5.12 14.46
N LEU A 254 -5.02 4.51 15.61
CA LEU A 254 -4.33 4.61 16.89
C LEU A 254 -2.81 4.71 16.69
N VAL A 255 -2.18 5.73 17.27
CA VAL A 255 -0.74 5.95 17.15
C VAL A 255 -0.12 6.01 18.54
N ASN A 256 1.03 5.38 18.70
CA ASN A 256 1.78 5.40 19.94
C ASN A 256 2.70 6.63 20.08
N TYR A 257 2.12 7.82 20.20
CA TYR A 257 2.87 9.09 20.23
C TYR A 257 3.85 9.21 21.40
N LYS A 258 3.56 8.58 22.53
CA LYS A 258 4.39 8.64 23.72
C LYS A 258 5.45 7.52 23.75
N GLY A 259 5.48 6.67 22.72
CA GLY A 259 6.34 5.49 22.69
C GLY A 259 6.09 4.57 23.87
N ASP A 260 4.82 4.43 24.26
CA ASP A 260 4.38 3.61 25.36
C ASP A 260 4.60 2.12 25.04
N PRO A 261 5.35 1.38 25.88
CA PRO A 261 5.74 0.01 25.56
C PRO A 261 4.57 -0.97 25.55
N ASP A 262 3.52 -0.77 26.37
CA ASP A 262 2.37 -1.67 26.35
C ASP A 262 1.49 -1.38 25.14
N LEU A 263 1.28 -0.11 24.78
CA LEU A 263 0.55 0.23 23.55
C LEU A 263 1.26 -0.33 22.30
N HIS A 264 2.59 -0.27 22.27
CA HIS A 264 3.37 -0.89 21.19
C HIS A 264 3.14 -2.40 21.11
N LYS A 265 3.26 -3.12 22.24
CA LYS A 265 3.01 -4.57 22.30
C LYS A 265 1.57 -4.92 21.92
N ALA A 266 0.59 -4.12 22.34
CA ALA A 266 -0.80 -4.32 21.96
C ALA A 266 -1.01 -4.20 20.45
N MET A 267 -0.45 -3.14 19.84
CA MET A 267 -0.52 -2.90 18.41
C MET A 267 0.19 -3.99 17.60
N LEU A 268 1.31 -4.53 18.08
CA LEU A 268 1.97 -5.67 17.44
C LEU A 268 1.05 -6.90 17.40
N HIS A 269 0.46 -7.30 18.53
CA HIS A 269 -0.44 -8.45 18.54
C HIS A 269 -1.76 -8.23 17.78
N ASP A 270 -2.18 -6.98 17.58
CA ASP A 270 -3.40 -6.61 16.87
C ASP A 270 -3.19 -6.45 15.35
N ALA A 271 -2.15 -5.73 14.91
CA ALA A 271 -1.88 -5.43 13.50
C ALA A 271 -1.76 -6.71 12.65
N GLU A 272 -1.18 -7.75 13.25
CA GLU A 272 -0.94 -9.06 12.66
C GLU A 272 -2.26 -9.79 12.30
N SER A 273 -3.39 -9.43 12.93
CA SER A 273 -4.71 -10.00 12.60
C SER A 273 -5.29 -9.42 11.29
N THR A 274 -4.76 -8.30 10.80
CA THR A 274 -5.37 -7.47 9.74
C THR A 274 -4.51 -7.33 8.50
N GLY A 275 -4.02 -8.46 8.00
CA GLY A 275 -3.15 -8.52 6.82
C GLY A 275 -1.66 -8.60 7.14
N GLY A 276 -1.30 -8.69 8.44
CA GLY A 276 0.02 -9.14 8.86
C GLY A 276 0.13 -10.67 8.94
N ASN A 277 1.18 -11.15 9.59
CA ASN A 277 1.41 -12.52 9.94
C ASN A 277 0.43 -13.01 11.02
N ARG A 278 -0.64 -13.67 10.56
CA ARG A 278 -1.67 -14.26 11.42
C ARG A 278 -1.15 -15.20 12.51
N VAL A 279 0.05 -15.77 12.38
CA VAL A 279 0.68 -16.58 13.45
C VAL A 279 0.92 -15.75 14.71
N LEU A 280 1.29 -14.47 14.55
CA LEU A 280 1.72 -13.58 15.64
C LEU A 280 0.57 -12.86 16.32
N ALA A 281 -0.53 -12.73 15.60
CA ALA A 281 -1.74 -12.17 16.12
C ALA A 281 -2.21 -12.96 17.34
N ASN A 282 -2.46 -12.27 18.44
CA ASN A 282 -2.96 -12.90 19.65
C ASN A 282 -3.93 -11.94 20.32
N ARG A 283 -5.22 -12.21 20.17
CA ARG A 283 -6.28 -11.34 20.67
C ARG A 283 -6.19 -11.11 22.18
N GLN A 284 -5.88 -12.16 22.95
CA GLN A 284 -5.80 -12.07 24.42
C GLN A 284 -4.61 -11.22 24.87
N LEU A 285 -3.46 -11.35 24.21
CA LEU A 285 -2.29 -10.51 24.50
C LEU A 285 -2.52 -9.07 24.06
N ALA A 286 -3.09 -8.85 22.87
CA ALA A 286 -3.45 -7.52 22.40
C ALA A 286 -4.37 -6.80 23.40
N GLU A 287 -5.45 -7.47 23.83
CA GLU A 287 -6.36 -6.92 24.84
C GLU A 287 -5.65 -6.63 26.16
N LYS A 288 -4.89 -7.61 26.70
CA LYS A 288 -4.15 -7.44 27.95
C LYS A 288 -3.28 -6.19 27.93
N TYR A 289 -2.53 -5.99 26.85
CA TYR A 289 -1.64 -4.83 26.74
C TYR A 289 -2.41 -3.51 26.49
N TYR A 290 -3.51 -3.53 25.73
CA TYR A 290 -4.38 -2.36 25.58
C TYR A 290 -5.00 -1.94 26.91
N LEU A 291 -5.50 -2.89 27.72
CA LEU A 291 -6.06 -2.62 29.03
C LEU A 291 -5.02 -2.04 29.99
N LYS A 292 -3.81 -2.63 30.02
CA LYS A 292 -2.70 -2.10 30.84
C LYS A 292 -2.28 -0.69 30.43
N TYR A 293 -2.32 -0.39 29.13
CA TYR A 293 -2.09 0.98 28.63
C TYR A 293 -3.20 1.95 29.09
N LEU A 294 -4.47 1.51 29.04
CA LEU A 294 -5.62 2.31 29.46
C LEU A 294 -5.66 2.64 30.96
N GLU A 295 -4.95 1.90 31.82
CA GLU A 295 -4.83 2.21 33.25
C GLU A 295 -4.12 3.55 33.54
N ARG A 296 -3.28 4.00 32.60
CA ARG A 296 -2.44 5.20 32.75
C ARG A 296 -2.68 6.28 31.70
N GLU A 297 -3.31 5.96 30.57
CA GLU A 297 -3.64 6.96 29.56
C GLU A 297 -4.80 7.82 30.02
N THR A 298 -4.60 9.14 30.00
CA THR A 298 -5.55 10.16 30.44
C THR A 298 -6.16 10.95 29.28
N ASP A 299 -5.60 10.84 28.08
CA ASP A 299 -6.14 11.49 26.88
C ASP A 299 -7.40 10.75 26.38
N THR A 300 -8.56 11.40 26.50
CA THR A 300 -9.86 10.83 26.13
C THR A 300 -9.93 10.37 24.68
N ALA A 301 -9.31 11.09 23.74
CA ALA A 301 -9.28 10.70 22.34
C ALA A 301 -8.52 9.38 22.17
N GLN A 302 -7.30 9.33 22.69
CA GLN A 302 -6.47 8.14 22.63
C GLN A 302 -7.14 6.94 23.32
N ARG A 303 -7.80 7.16 24.45
CA ARG A 303 -8.62 6.12 25.12
C ARG A 303 -9.76 5.65 24.22
N ALA A 304 -10.48 6.56 23.57
CA ALA A 304 -11.55 6.21 22.62
C ALA A 304 -11.03 5.40 21.42
N TYR A 305 -9.85 5.72 20.89
CA TYR A 305 -9.18 4.92 19.86
C TYR A 305 -8.90 3.50 20.34
N VAL A 306 -8.31 3.34 21.53
CA VAL A 306 -7.99 2.02 22.09
C VAL A 306 -9.26 1.22 22.36
N TYR A 307 -10.28 1.82 22.98
CA TYR A 307 -11.56 1.15 23.21
C TYR A 307 -12.26 0.75 21.90
N THR A 308 -12.18 1.57 20.86
CA THR A 308 -12.71 1.19 19.54
C THR A 308 -11.95 -0.01 18.98
N GLN A 309 -10.63 -0.02 19.12
CA GLN A 309 -9.80 -1.11 18.63
C GLN A 309 -10.02 -2.42 19.40
N LEU A 310 -10.21 -2.33 20.72
CA LEU A 310 -10.66 -3.44 21.56
C LEU A 310 -12.02 -3.99 21.08
N GLY A 311 -12.98 -3.13 20.74
CA GLY A 311 -14.25 -3.59 20.15
C GLY A 311 -14.09 -4.30 18.80
N ILE A 312 -13.16 -3.83 17.96
CA ILE A 312 -12.84 -4.43 16.66
C ILE A 312 -12.19 -5.81 16.81
N LEU A 313 -11.33 -6.02 17.82
CA LEU A 313 -10.73 -7.32 18.15
C LEU A 313 -11.76 -8.43 18.37
N TYR A 314 -12.93 -8.06 18.88
CA TYR A 314 -14.00 -9.01 19.20
C TYR A 314 -15.09 -9.13 18.14
N THR A 315 -15.00 -8.40 17.03
CA THR A 315 -16.02 -8.41 15.95
C THR A 315 -15.46 -8.77 14.58
N THR A 316 -14.40 -8.11 14.13
CA THR A 316 -13.93 -8.22 12.75
C THR A 316 -12.51 -8.75 12.63
N ASN A 317 -11.70 -8.62 13.69
CA ASN A 317 -10.32 -9.10 13.75
C ASN A 317 -10.21 -10.52 14.37
N ILE A 318 -11.16 -11.40 14.03
CA ILE A 318 -11.26 -12.75 14.61
C ILE A 318 -10.39 -13.73 13.81
N GLN A 319 -9.61 -14.56 14.51
CA GLN A 319 -8.83 -15.64 13.90
C GLN A 319 -9.54 -16.99 14.07
N THR A 320 -10.45 -17.29 13.15
CA THR A 320 -11.24 -18.55 13.21
C THR A 320 -10.34 -19.78 13.16
N GLU A 321 -9.18 -19.71 12.51
CA GLU A 321 -8.17 -20.77 12.50
C GLU A 321 -7.55 -21.07 13.88
N LYS A 322 -7.62 -20.14 14.84
CA LYS A 322 -7.18 -20.32 16.23
C LYS A 322 -8.33 -20.66 17.18
N GLY A 323 -9.51 -20.97 16.63
CA GLY A 323 -10.72 -21.21 17.41
C GLY A 323 -11.28 -19.94 18.07
N GLU A 324 -10.91 -18.75 17.58
CA GLU A 324 -11.52 -17.52 18.05
C GLU A 324 -12.92 -17.35 17.44
N GLU A 325 -13.88 -16.94 18.27
CA GLU A 325 -15.23 -16.59 17.85
C GLU A 325 -15.51 -15.10 18.11
N SER A 326 -16.51 -14.55 17.40
CA SER A 326 -17.03 -13.20 17.69
C SER A 326 -17.58 -13.16 19.10
N ASN A 327 -17.36 -12.06 19.80
CA ASN A 327 -18.01 -11.80 21.08
C ASN A 327 -18.63 -10.40 21.07
N ASP A 328 -19.85 -10.34 20.53
CA ASP A 328 -20.60 -9.09 20.36
C ASP A 328 -20.83 -8.36 21.69
N GLU A 329 -20.98 -9.08 22.81
CA GLU A 329 -21.18 -8.49 24.14
C GLU A 329 -19.91 -7.75 24.64
N ILE A 330 -18.75 -8.41 24.55
CA ILE A 330 -17.46 -7.79 24.90
C ILE A 330 -17.17 -6.62 23.97
N ALA A 331 -17.42 -6.80 22.67
CA ALA A 331 -17.23 -5.74 21.70
C ALA A 331 -18.10 -4.52 22.02
N GLU A 332 -19.40 -4.72 22.23
CA GLU A 332 -20.35 -3.66 22.56
C GLU A 332 -19.94 -2.91 23.83
N ARG A 333 -19.45 -3.63 24.86
CA ARG A 333 -18.93 -3.02 26.09
C ARG A 333 -17.80 -2.05 25.80
N TYR A 334 -16.80 -2.45 25.00
CA TYR A 334 -15.69 -1.57 24.65
C TYR A 334 -16.12 -0.40 23.75
N LEU A 335 -17.00 -0.64 22.77
CA LEU A 335 -17.49 0.43 21.90
C LEU A 335 -18.33 1.48 22.66
N LYS A 336 -19.12 1.06 23.66
CA LYS A 336 -19.80 1.97 24.58
C LYS A 336 -18.80 2.81 25.40
N LEU A 337 -17.70 2.22 25.84
CA LEU A 337 -16.63 2.97 26.51
C LEU A 337 -15.98 3.99 25.57
N ALA A 338 -15.71 3.62 24.31
CA ALA A 338 -15.18 4.57 23.31
C ALA A 338 -16.08 5.79 23.12
N ILE A 339 -17.39 5.56 22.96
CA ILE A 339 -18.39 6.64 22.80
C ILE A 339 -18.55 7.46 24.09
N LYS A 340 -18.40 6.83 25.26
CA LYS A 340 -18.41 7.55 26.54
C LYS A 340 -17.21 8.49 26.69
N GLU A 341 -16.03 8.09 26.24
CA GLU A 341 -14.82 8.94 26.27
C GLU A 341 -14.94 10.13 25.31
N GLU A 342 -15.54 9.94 24.13
CA GLU A 342 -15.65 10.97 23.09
C GLU A 342 -17.04 11.02 22.46
N PRO A 343 -18.08 11.50 23.18
CA PRO A 343 -19.47 11.43 22.71
C PRO A 343 -19.75 12.32 21.49
N GLU A 344 -19.04 13.45 21.40
CA GLU A 344 -19.29 14.49 20.41
C GLU A 344 -18.28 14.54 19.27
N ARG A 345 -17.08 14.00 19.47
CA ARG A 345 -16.04 14.07 18.44
C ARG A 345 -16.32 13.15 17.27
N ILE A 346 -15.83 13.57 16.10
CA ILE A 346 -16.06 12.86 14.85
C ILE A 346 -14.75 12.56 14.12
N ASN A 347 -14.64 11.32 13.68
CA ASN A 347 -13.69 10.81 12.69
C ASN A 347 -14.14 9.39 12.27
N MET A 348 -13.32 8.70 11.46
CA MET A 348 -13.60 7.32 11.06
C MET A 348 -13.66 6.32 12.23
N VAL A 349 -12.96 6.59 13.34
CA VAL A 349 -12.94 5.70 14.51
C VAL A 349 -14.24 5.80 15.30
N MET A 350 -14.72 7.01 15.58
CA MET A 350 -16.01 7.19 16.25
C MET A 350 -17.18 6.70 15.39
N LEU A 351 -17.10 6.86 14.07
CA LEU A 351 -18.06 6.27 13.14
C LEU A 351 -18.06 4.74 13.20
N ARG A 352 -16.88 4.12 13.23
CA ARG A 352 -16.77 2.67 13.39
C ARG A 352 -17.34 2.23 14.73
N ALA A 353 -16.99 2.90 15.82
CA ALA A 353 -17.47 2.56 17.15
C ALA A 353 -19.00 2.58 17.20
N ARG A 354 -19.62 3.64 16.67
CA ARG A 354 -21.08 3.77 16.59
C ARG A 354 -21.71 2.71 15.70
N ASN A 355 -21.19 2.49 14.49
CA ASN A 355 -21.76 1.50 13.57
C ASN A 355 -21.65 0.06 14.08
N HIS A 356 -20.57 -0.29 14.77
CA HIS A 356 -20.40 -1.64 15.33
C HIS A 356 -21.23 -1.88 16.60
N GLN A 357 -21.86 -0.85 17.18
CA GLN A 357 -22.92 -1.07 18.18
C GLN A 357 -24.18 -1.70 17.58
N ILE A 358 -24.34 -1.69 16.24
CA ILE A 358 -25.42 -2.41 15.56
C ILE A 358 -25.00 -3.90 15.42
N GLY A 359 -24.83 -4.57 16.55
CA GLY A 359 -24.38 -5.97 16.63
C GLY A 359 -25.42 -6.96 16.09
N HIS A 360 -25.00 -8.22 15.88
CA HIS A 360 -25.91 -9.27 15.41
C HIS A 360 -26.84 -9.80 16.52
N SER A 361 -26.49 -9.55 17.78
CA SER A 361 -27.32 -9.89 18.95
C SER A 361 -28.60 -9.05 19.07
N LEU A 362 -28.63 -7.85 18.51
CA LEU A 362 -29.79 -6.95 18.60
C LEU A 362 -30.95 -7.44 17.72
N SER A 363 -32.16 -7.29 18.23
CA SER A 363 -33.39 -7.44 17.44
C SER A 363 -33.45 -6.42 16.29
N TYR A 364 -34.26 -6.68 15.26
CA TYR A 364 -34.39 -5.75 14.14
C TYR A 364 -34.88 -4.36 14.58
N ASP A 365 -35.74 -4.28 15.59
CA ASP A 365 -36.23 -3.01 16.15
C ASP A 365 -35.10 -2.26 16.87
N GLU A 366 -34.32 -2.92 17.71
CA GLU A 366 -33.16 -2.30 18.38
C GLU A 366 -32.09 -1.84 17.38
N ARG A 367 -31.84 -2.61 16.33
CA ARG A 367 -30.94 -2.21 15.24
C ARG A 367 -31.46 -0.97 14.53
N PHE A 368 -32.76 -0.89 14.29
CA PHE A 368 -33.39 0.30 13.72
C PHE A 368 -33.20 1.52 14.62
N GLU A 369 -33.47 1.40 15.93
CA GLU A 369 -33.24 2.49 16.89
C GLU A 369 -31.80 3.00 16.84
N LYS A 370 -30.83 2.08 16.84
CA LYS A 370 -29.41 2.43 16.79
C LYS A 370 -29.04 3.11 15.47
N LYS A 371 -29.56 2.64 14.34
CA LYS A 371 -29.33 3.29 13.04
C LYS A 371 -29.95 4.68 12.98
N LEU A 372 -31.14 4.88 13.55
CA LEU A 372 -31.77 6.19 13.64
C LEU A 372 -31.00 7.15 14.54
N GLU A 373 -30.49 6.67 15.69
CA GLU A 373 -29.60 7.43 16.57
C GLU A 373 -28.33 7.88 15.84
N ILE A 374 -27.69 6.98 15.09
CA ILE A 374 -26.47 7.27 14.33
C ILE A 374 -26.76 8.24 13.19
N TYR A 375 -27.87 8.06 12.47
CA TYR A 375 -28.24 8.95 11.39
C TYR A 375 -28.50 10.38 11.91
N LYS A 376 -29.25 10.52 13.01
CA LYS A 376 -29.45 11.80 13.71
C LYS A 376 -28.14 12.45 14.14
N TRP A 377 -27.24 11.66 14.71
CA TRP A 377 -25.91 12.13 15.09
C TRP A 377 -25.14 12.63 13.86
N LEU A 378 -25.14 11.88 12.75
CA LEU A 378 -24.47 12.26 11.50
C LEU A 378 -25.01 13.56 10.89
N ILE A 379 -26.33 13.72 10.79
CA ILE A 379 -26.93 14.94 10.22
C ILE A 379 -26.85 16.15 11.15
N SER A 380 -26.45 15.97 12.41
CA SER A 380 -26.21 17.09 13.34
C SER A 380 -24.91 17.84 13.03
N PHE A 381 -24.07 17.31 12.13
CA PHE A 381 -22.78 17.89 11.78
C PHE A 381 -22.88 18.80 10.55
N THR A 382 -22.34 20.01 10.68
CA THR A 382 -21.99 20.90 9.56
C THR A 382 -20.51 20.76 9.24
N LYS A 383 -20.05 21.26 8.10
CA LYS A 383 -18.62 21.25 7.76
C LYS A 383 -17.76 21.91 8.85
N GLU A 384 -18.25 23.00 9.41
CA GLU A 384 -17.63 23.79 10.48
C GLU A 384 -17.61 22.98 11.78
N SER A 385 -18.74 22.38 12.18
CA SER A 385 -18.79 21.59 13.41
C SER A 385 -17.98 20.30 13.31
N ILE A 386 -17.85 19.69 12.13
CA ILE A 386 -16.90 18.59 11.90
C ILE A 386 -15.48 19.07 12.12
N ARG A 387 -15.12 20.28 11.68
CA ARG A 387 -13.77 20.82 11.88
C ARG A 387 -13.45 21.04 13.35
N GLU A 388 -14.41 21.60 14.09
CA GLU A 388 -14.30 21.86 15.52
C GLU A 388 -14.23 20.56 16.32
N LYS A 389 -15.11 19.61 16.00
CA LYS A 389 -15.23 18.31 16.69
C LYS A 389 -14.33 17.23 16.08
N TRP A 390 -13.46 17.58 15.15
CA TRP A 390 -12.55 16.63 14.50
C TRP A 390 -11.60 16.05 15.55
N MET A 391 -11.61 14.72 15.70
CA MET A 391 -10.69 14.06 16.62
C MET A 391 -9.27 14.03 16.03
N LYS A 392 -8.54 15.12 16.21
CA LYS A 392 -7.14 15.26 15.80
C LYS A 392 -6.26 14.27 16.58
N PRO A 393 -5.48 13.42 15.90
CA PRO A 393 -4.43 12.67 16.56
C PRO A 393 -3.42 13.66 17.20
N LYS A 394 -3.08 13.48 18.48
CA LYS A 394 -2.07 14.32 19.16
C LYS A 394 -0.70 14.17 18.47
N GLY A 395 0.13 15.21 18.45
CA GLY A 395 1.51 15.10 17.96
C GLY A 395 1.71 15.15 16.44
N THR A 396 0.67 15.33 15.64
CA THR A 396 0.84 15.61 14.19
C THR A 396 1.06 17.11 13.95
N SER A 397 2.31 17.56 13.94
CA SER A 397 2.70 18.85 13.35
C SER A 397 2.63 18.74 11.81
N GLY A 398 1.40 18.75 11.28
CA GLY A 398 1.03 18.49 9.86
C GLY A 398 0.76 16.99 9.59
N PRO A 399 0.10 16.55 8.49
CA PRO A 399 -0.88 17.16 7.58
C PRO A 399 -2.31 16.77 8.03
N SER A 400 -2.81 17.38 9.13
CA SER A 400 -4.18 17.14 9.63
C SER A 400 -5.25 17.44 8.57
N ASP A 401 -4.94 18.36 7.67
CA ASP A 401 -5.88 18.86 6.67
C ASP A 401 -6.09 17.85 5.56
N ARG A 402 -5.11 17.01 5.19
CA ARG A 402 -5.34 15.99 4.14
C ARG A 402 -6.35 14.94 4.60
N LYS A 403 -6.20 14.43 5.83
CA LYS A 403 -7.12 13.43 6.39
C LYS A 403 -8.49 14.04 6.66
N TYR A 404 -8.53 15.24 7.23
CA TYR A 404 -9.78 15.99 7.40
C TYR A 404 -10.46 16.25 6.05
N ASN A 405 -9.74 16.73 5.03
CA ASN A 405 -10.29 16.99 3.70
C ASN A 405 -10.77 15.71 3.01
N ALA A 406 -10.05 14.59 3.17
CA ALA A 406 -10.49 13.29 2.67
C ALA A 406 -11.78 12.85 3.39
N PHE A 407 -11.84 13.02 4.71
CA PHE A 407 -13.03 12.72 5.50
C PHE A 407 -14.22 13.57 5.08
N ILE A 408 -14.07 14.90 5.00
CA ILE A 408 -15.11 15.83 4.58
C ILE A 408 -15.63 15.50 3.18
N ARG A 409 -14.73 15.18 2.24
CA ARG A 409 -15.11 14.76 0.88
C ARG A 409 -16.00 13.52 0.89
N ASN A 410 -15.72 12.58 1.78
CA ASN A 410 -16.47 11.32 1.89
C ASN A 410 -17.69 11.41 2.82
N PHE A 411 -17.80 12.47 3.64
CA PHE A 411 -18.83 12.61 4.66
C PHE A 411 -20.27 12.56 4.12
N PRO A 412 -20.62 13.24 3.00
CA PRO A 412 -21.95 13.12 2.39
C PRO A 412 -22.28 11.67 2.00
N GLY A 413 -21.31 10.92 1.49
CA GLY A 413 -21.46 9.51 1.16
C GLY A 413 -21.73 8.64 2.39
N LEU A 414 -21.11 8.96 3.52
CA LEU A 414 -21.36 8.28 4.80
C LEU A 414 -22.78 8.55 5.33
N VAL A 415 -23.24 9.80 5.28
CA VAL A 415 -24.62 10.17 5.64
C VAL A 415 -25.63 9.43 4.77
N SER A 416 -25.42 9.43 3.45
CA SER A 416 -26.29 8.72 2.49
C SER A 416 -26.31 7.21 2.74
N THR A 417 -25.14 6.60 3.01
CA THR A 417 -25.05 5.17 3.30
C THR A 417 -25.78 4.81 4.60
N SER A 418 -25.63 5.64 5.64
CA SER A 418 -26.35 5.47 6.91
C SER A 418 -27.87 5.54 6.72
N MET A 419 -28.36 6.53 5.96
CA MET A 419 -29.78 6.64 5.57
C MET A 419 -30.29 5.37 4.89
N VAL A 420 -29.62 4.92 3.83
CA VAL A 420 -30.07 3.75 3.05
C VAL A 420 -30.09 2.50 3.93
N ASN A 421 -29.05 2.31 4.75
CA ASN A 421 -28.97 1.17 5.67
C ASN A 421 -30.04 1.21 6.76
N MET A 422 -30.44 2.40 7.22
CA MET A 422 -31.54 2.59 8.17
C MET A 422 -32.88 2.22 7.53
N VAL A 423 -33.25 2.87 6.42
CA VAL A 423 -34.56 2.67 5.80
C VAL A 423 -34.72 1.25 5.26
N SER A 424 -33.68 0.69 4.64
CA SER A 424 -33.73 -0.67 4.09
C SER A 424 -33.90 -1.76 5.16
N SER A 425 -33.51 -1.52 6.41
CA SER A 425 -33.76 -2.50 7.50
C SER A 425 -35.18 -2.49 8.05
N ILE A 426 -36.00 -1.47 7.73
CA ILE A 426 -37.33 -1.35 8.32
C ILE A 426 -38.24 -2.51 7.93
N GLY A 427 -38.08 -3.08 6.73
CA GLY A 427 -38.86 -4.23 6.30
C GLY A 427 -38.68 -5.49 7.17
N SER A 428 -37.71 -5.51 8.07
CA SER A 428 -37.47 -6.59 9.04
C SER A 428 -37.89 -6.23 10.48
N THR A 429 -38.33 -4.99 10.72
CA THR A 429 -38.84 -4.53 12.02
C THR A 429 -40.24 -5.07 12.29
N SER A 430 -40.66 -5.10 13.56
CA SER A 430 -41.99 -5.59 13.94
C SER A 430 -43.12 -4.66 13.49
N GLU A 431 -42.86 -3.35 13.45
CA GLU A 431 -43.82 -2.31 13.07
C GLU A 431 -43.27 -1.39 11.95
N PRO A 432 -43.15 -1.88 10.70
CA PRO A 432 -42.47 -1.15 9.63
C PRO A 432 -43.09 0.20 9.29
N GLU A 433 -44.43 0.30 9.24
CA GLU A 433 -45.13 1.56 8.95
C GLU A 433 -44.90 2.59 10.07
N LYS A 434 -44.96 2.17 11.34
CA LYS A 434 -44.68 3.03 12.49
C LYS A 434 -43.23 3.52 12.48
N ASN A 435 -42.28 2.66 12.17
CA ASN A 435 -40.86 3.02 12.12
C ASN A 435 -40.54 3.95 10.93
N LEU A 436 -41.20 3.77 9.77
CA LEU A 436 -41.11 4.74 8.69
C LEU A 436 -41.68 6.10 9.10
N GLN A 437 -42.85 6.13 9.74
CA GLN A 437 -43.46 7.36 10.22
C GLN A 437 -42.55 8.08 11.23
N ARG A 438 -41.89 7.33 12.12
CA ARG A 438 -40.90 7.88 13.04
C ARG A 438 -39.70 8.52 12.35
N ILE A 439 -39.20 7.99 11.23
CA ILE A 439 -38.18 8.70 10.45
C ILE A 439 -38.72 10.04 9.96
N VAL A 440 -39.95 10.06 9.43
CA VAL A 440 -40.58 11.30 8.94
C VAL A 440 -40.71 12.34 10.05
N ASP A 441 -41.09 11.91 11.25
CA ASP A 441 -41.37 12.79 12.39
C ASP A 441 -40.09 13.25 13.10
N GLU A 442 -39.10 12.36 13.24
CA GLU A 442 -37.92 12.61 14.08
C GLU A 442 -36.73 13.21 13.31
N VAL A 443 -36.68 13.09 11.98
CA VAL A 443 -35.68 13.73 11.12
C VAL A 443 -36.33 14.44 9.92
N PRO A 444 -37.27 15.38 10.16
CA PRO A 444 -38.01 16.04 9.10
C PRO A 444 -37.06 16.83 8.19
N ASN A 445 -37.48 17.01 6.93
CA ASN A 445 -36.72 17.74 5.91
C ASN A 445 -35.34 17.13 5.58
N THR A 446 -35.17 15.84 5.85
CA THR A 446 -33.98 15.08 5.43
C THR A 446 -34.28 14.17 4.25
N PRO A 447 -33.26 13.75 3.49
CA PRO A 447 -33.39 12.68 2.50
C PRO A 447 -34.01 11.40 3.07
N ALA A 448 -33.72 11.07 4.34
CA ALA A 448 -34.29 9.89 5.00
C ALA A 448 -35.80 10.01 5.20
N ALA A 449 -36.29 11.17 5.65
CA ALA A 449 -37.73 11.42 5.81
C ALA A 449 -38.47 11.35 4.48
N GLU A 450 -37.91 11.94 3.42
CA GLU A 450 -38.52 11.87 2.10
C GLU A 450 -38.57 10.43 1.57
N TYR A 451 -37.47 9.68 1.74
CA TYR A 451 -37.42 8.27 1.37
C TYR A 451 -38.43 7.44 2.19
N ALA A 452 -38.59 7.74 3.48
CA ALA A 452 -39.57 7.08 4.33
C ALA A 452 -41.03 7.38 3.93
N ARG A 453 -41.36 8.62 3.53
CA ARG A 453 -42.70 8.99 3.01
C ARG A 453 -43.06 8.21 1.76
N ARG A 454 -42.13 8.14 0.80
CA ARG A 454 -42.32 7.35 -0.43
C ARG A 454 -42.53 5.88 -0.12
N TYR A 455 -41.81 5.35 0.86
CA TYR A 455 -42.03 3.97 1.29
C TYR A 455 -43.40 3.78 1.95
N LEU A 456 -43.84 4.71 2.81
CA LEU A 456 -45.18 4.67 3.40
C LEU A 456 -46.28 4.71 2.34
N GLU A 457 -46.12 5.55 1.32
CA GLU A 457 -47.05 5.62 0.19
C GLU A 457 -47.09 4.30 -0.59
N PHE A 458 -45.92 3.72 -0.88
CA PHE A 458 -45.80 2.41 -1.52
C PHE A 458 -46.46 1.28 -0.71
N LEU A 459 -46.45 1.33 0.63
CA LEU A 459 -47.13 0.32 1.45
C LEU A 459 -48.67 0.44 1.39
N LYS A 460 -49.22 1.61 1.04
CA LYS A 460 -50.68 1.85 0.93
C LYS A 460 -51.29 1.25 -0.34
N THR A 461 -50.52 1.00 -1.40
CA THR A 461 -51.04 0.41 -2.65
C THR A 461 -51.16 -1.12 -2.52
N PRO A 462 -52.38 -1.71 -2.48
CA PRO A 462 -52.58 -3.13 -2.14
C PRO A 462 -52.12 -4.13 -3.21
N ASP A 463 -52.27 -3.77 -4.49
CA ASP A 463 -52.17 -4.73 -5.62
C ASP A 463 -50.74 -5.01 -6.09
N ASP A 464 -49.76 -4.23 -5.63
CA ASP A 464 -48.37 -4.30 -6.08
C ASP A 464 -47.38 -4.77 -5.00
N ARG A 465 -47.87 -5.21 -3.83
CA ARG A 465 -47.02 -5.68 -2.73
C ARG A 465 -46.26 -6.94 -3.17
N PRO A 466 -44.95 -6.84 -3.46
CA PRO A 466 -44.17 -8.02 -3.75
C PRO A 466 -44.12 -8.84 -2.46
N LYS A 467 -43.96 -10.17 -2.57
CA LYS A 467 -43.68 -11.04 -1.39
C LYS A 467 -42.46 -10.57 -0.57
N ARG A 468 -41.64 -9.65 -1.10
CA ARG A 468 -40.54 -8.95 -0.43
C ARG A 468 -40.54 -7.46 -0.81
N PRO A 469 -41.33 -6.60 -0.14
CA PRO A 469 -41.49 -5.17 -0.47
C PRO A 469 -40.16 -4.41 -0.57
N TRP A 470 -39.21 -4.76 0.31
CA TRP A 470 -37.89 -4.12 0.39
C TRP A 470 -36.97 -4.39 -0.82
N LYS A 471 -37.19 -5.45 -1.61
CA LYS A 471 -36.35 -5.74 -2.80
C LYS A 471 -36.64 -4.80 -3.97
N ARG A 472 -37.91 -4.48 -4.21
CA ARG A 472 -38.33 -3.46 -5.19
C ARG A 472 -37.96 -2.07 -4.65
N PHE A 473 -38.04 -1.87 -3.33
CA PHE A 473 -37.74 -0.58 -2.73
C PHE A 473 -36.27 -0.12 -2.90
N ARG A 474 -35.29 -1.05 -2.93
CA ARG A 474 -33.88 -0.73 -3.27
C ARG A 474 -33.70 -0.11 -4.66
N GLN A 475 -34.70 -0.21 -5.54
CA GLN A 475 -34.67 0.40 -6.87
C GLN A 475 -35.07 1.88 -6.84
N PHE A 476 -35.70 2.37 -5.76
CA PHE A 476 -35.89 3.80 -5.57
C PHE A 476 -34.55 4.42 -5.18
N HIS A 477 -33.97 5.21 -6.08
CA HIS A 477 -32.88 6.11 -5.73
C HIS A 477 -33.44 7.31 -4.94
N PRO A 478 -32.65 7.94 -4.04
CA PRO A 478 -33.07 9.19 -3.42
C PRO A 478 -33.38 10.23 -4.52
N PRO A 479 -34.41 11.08 -4.34
CA PRO A 479 -34.74 12.16 -5.28
C PRO A 479 -33.52 13.03 -5.60
N ALA A 480 -33.35 13.40 -6.87
CA ALA A 480 -32.25 14.26 -7.33
C ALA A 480 -32.40 15.73 -6.91
N ASP A 481 -33.59 16.10 -6.44
CA ASP A 481 -34.10 17.45 -6.15
C ASP A 481 -34.21 17.76 -4.64
N LEU A 482 -33.56 16.98 -3.78
CA LEU A 482 -33.55 17.23 -2.34
C LEU A 482 -32.84 18.56 -2.00
N PRO A 483 -33.29 19.30 -0.95
CA PRO A 483 -32.66 20.55 -0.54
C PRO A 483 -31.17 20.32 -0.27
N GLU A 484 -30.33 21.07 -0.99
CA GLU A 484 -28.88 21.06 -0.84
C GLU A 484 -28.51 21.29 0.63
N TYR A 485 -27.94 20.26 1.28
CA TYR A 485 -27.20 20.49 2.50
C TYR A 485 -25.95 21.28 2.11
N VAL A 486 -25.88 22.52 2.58
CA VAL A 486 -24.82 23.51 2.25
C VAL A 486 -23.41 22.92 2.40
N ILE A 487 -22.84 22.47 1.29
CA ILE A 487 -21.43 22.61 0.92
C ILE A 487 -21.43 22.85 -0.61
N PRO A 488 -20.89 23.98 -1.13
CA PRO A 488 -21.22 24.46 -2.47
C PRO A 488 -20.70 23.58 -3.63
N GLU A 489 -21.50 23.61 -4.69
CA GLU A 489 -21.21 23.33 -6.11
C GLU A 489 -21.02 21.87 -6.53
N THR A 490 -22.14 21.20 -6.83
CA THR A 490 -22.47 20.58 -8.14
C THR A 490 -23.52 19.48 -7.97
N ARG A 491 -24.82 19.79 -8.18
CA ARG A 491 -25.84 18.86 -8.71
C ARG A 491 -27.25 19.47 -8.64
N ALA A 492 -27.80 19.80 -9.79
CA ALA A 492 -29.24 19.85 -10.02
C ALA A 492 -29.52 19.15 -11.36
N ASP A 493 -30.64 18.44 -11.44
CA ASP A 493 -31.28 17.82 -12.61
C ASP A 493 -30.89 16.34 -12.92
N ILE A 494 -31.62 15.38 -12.32
CA ILE A 494 -31.73 13.98 -12.80
C ILE A 494 -33.19 13.51 -12.67
N PRO A 495 -33.93 13.23 -13.76
CA PRO A 495 -35.25 12.61 -13.73
C PRO A 495 -35.21 11.09 -13.47
N ASN A 496 -36.34 10.54 -12.99
CA ASN A 496 -36.53 9.16 -12.55
C ASN A 496 -36.83 8.22 -13.76
N VAL A 497 -35.96 7.25 -14.09
CA VAL A 497 -36.02 6.44 -15.35
C VAL A 497 -36.18 4.93 -15.11
N LEU A 498 -37.13 4.50 -14.27
CA LEU A 498 -37.40 3.07 -14.07
C LEU A 498 -38.79 2.60 -14.49
N GLU A 499 -39.63 3.47 -15.07
CA GLU A 499 -41.00 3.11 -15.47
C GLU A 499 -41.13 2.45 -16.86
N ASP A 500 -40.07 2.43 -17.68
CA ASP A 500 -40.13 1.92 -19.07
C ASP A 500 -39.69 0.44 -19.26
N LEU A 501 -39.58 -0.35 -18.20
CA LEU A 501 -39.35 -1.80 -18.34
C LEU A 501 -40.67 -2.53 -18.61
N THR A 502 -41.20 -2.43 -19.83
CA THR A 502 -42.23 -3.36 -20.29
C THR A 502 -41.66 -4.79 -20.36
N PRO A 503 -42.40 -5.84 -19.95
CA PRO A 503 -41.93 -7.25 -19.92
C PRO A 503 -41.56 -7.89 -21.28
N GLU A 504 -41.64 -7.16 -22.38
CA GLU A 504 -41.36 -7.67 -23.72
C GLU A 504 -39.86 -7.62 -24.01
N GLY A 505 -39.18 -8.77 -23.85
CA GLY A 505 -37.84 -9.00 -24.41
C GLY A 505 -36.68 -8.96 -23.41
N MET A 506 -36.75 -9.71 -22.30
CA MET A 506 -35.54 -10.03 -21.53
C MET A 506 -34.50 -10.66 -22.46
N TYR A 507 -33.29 -10.13 -22.45
CA TYR A 507 -32.21 -10.72 -23.22
C TYR A 507 -31.84 -12.07 -22.64
N GLU A 508 -32.10 -13.14 -23.39
CA GLU A 508 -31.64 -14.47 -23.06
C GLU A 508 -30.13 -14.53 -23.27
N VAL A 509 -29.38 -14.49 -22.18
CA VAL A 509 -27.93 -14.56 -22.26
C VAL A 509 -27.52 -15.96 -22.67
N ASP A 510 -26.64 -16.06 -23.66
CA ASP A 510 -26.06 -17.32 -24.10
C ASP A 510 -25.58 -18.15 -22.89
N PRO A 511 -26.06 -19.39 -22.71
CA PRO A 511 -25.71 -20.21 -21.56
C PRO A 511 -24.20 -20.43 -21.40
N MET A 512 -23.45 -20.48 -22.50
CA MET A 512 -22.00 -20.61 -22.47
C MET A 512 -21.33 -19.33 -21.99
N LEU A 513 -21.81 -18.16 -22.41
CA LEU A 513 -21.33 -16.88 -21.88
C LEU A 513 -21.59 -16.78 -20.38
N ARG A 514 -22.74 -17.27 -19.90
CA ARG A 514 -23.06 -17.36 -18.47
C ARG A 514 -22.08 -18.25 -17.73
N LEU A 515 -21.86 -19.47 -18.21
CA LEU A 515 -20.89 -20.40 -17.60
C LEU A 515 -19.47 -19.83 -17.58
N ALA A 516 -19.05 -19.18 -18.67
CA ALA A 516 -17.73 -18.55 -18.76
C ALA A 516 -17.56 -17.44 -17.72
N PHE A 517 -18.59 -16.61 -17.53
CA PHE A 517 -18.55 -15.52 -16.56
C PHE A 517 -18.67 -15.99 -15.12
N ASP A 518 -19.45 -17.04 -14.85
CA ASP A 518 -19.52 -17.65 -13.51
C ASP A 518 -18.15 -18.24 -13.13
N ALA A 519 -17.46 -18.92 -14.06
CA ALA A 519 -16.09 -19.40 -13.87
C ALA A 519 -15.07 -18.25 -13.73
N TYR A 520 -15.25 -17.14 -14.44
CA TYR A 520 -14.38 -15.96 -14.33
C TYR A 520 -14.40 -15.31 -12.94
N ASN A 521 -15.51 -15.40 -12.20
CA ASN A 521 -15.62 -14.85 -10.84
C ASN A 521 -15.14 -15.82 -9.75
N ASP A 522 -14.77 -17.04 -10.13
CA ASP A 522 -14.26 -18.08 -9.24
C ASP A 522 -12.76 -18.24 -9.49
N GLU A 523 -11.94 -17.82 -8.53
CA GLU A 523 -10.48 -17.79 -8.68
C GLU A 523 -9.88 -19.18 -8.96
N GLU A 524 -10.56 -20.26 -8.54
CA GLU A 524 -10.15 -21.64 -8.77
C GLU A 524 -10.48 -22.14 -10.19
N LYS A 525 -11.29 -21.39 -10.96
CA LYS A 525 -11.81 -21.81 -12.28
C LYS A 525 -11.36 -20.93 -13.43
N HIS A 526 -10.29 -20.16 -13.28
CA HIS A 526 -9.80 -19.27 -14.32
C HIS A 526 -9.41 -19.99 -15.63
N ASP A 527 -8.76 -21.15 -15.56
CA ASP A 527 -8.44 -21.93 -16.78
C ASP A 527 -9.70 -22.41 -17.50
N GLU A 528 -10.72 -22.78 -16.73
CA GLU A 528 -12.04 -23.12 -17.27
C GLU A 528 -12.70 -21.89 -17.91
N ALA A 529 -12.62 -20.72 -17.27
CA ALA A 529 -13.12 -19.47 -17.82
C ALA A 529 -12.45 -19.12 -19.16
N ILE A 530 -11.12 -19.28 -19.27
CA ILE A 530 -10.37 -19.09 -20.52
C ILE A 530 -10.90 -20.03 -21.61
N ARG A 531 -11.05 -21.32 -21.31
CA ARG A 531 -11.56 -22.32 -22.26
C ARG A 531 -12.98 -21.99 -22.71
N LEU A 532 -13.87 -21.62 -21.79
CA LEU A 532 -15.27 -21.31 -22.07
C LEU A 532 -15.42 -20.01 -22.86
N PHE A 533 -14.67 -18.96 -22.54
CA PHE A 533 -14.68 -17.71 -23.31
C PHE A 533 -14.17 -17.92 -24.74
N ASN A 534 -13.10 -18.69 -24.95
CA ASN A 534 -12.63 -19.00 -26.30
C ASN A 534 -13.67 -19.80 -27.09
N LYS A 535 -14.26 -20.84 -26.49
CA LYS A 535 -15.34 -21.61 -27.12
C LYS A 535 -16.56 -20.75 -27.44
N TYR A 536 -16.90 -19.81 -26.56
CA TYR A 536 -17.99 -18.85 -26.80
C TYR A 536 -17.70 -17.97 -28.02
N LEU A 537 -16.48 -17.46 -28.17
CA LEU A 537 -16.07 -16.66 -29.33
C LEU A 537 -16.04 -17.47 -30.64
N GLU A 538 -15.71 -18.76 -30.57
CA GLU A 538 -15.75 -19.67 -31.73
C GLU A 538 -17.18 -19.91 -32.21
N LEU A 539 -18.11 -20.15 -31.28
CA LEU A 539 -19.52 -20.41 -31.59
C LEU A 539 -20.30 -19.14 -31.95
N ASN A 540 -19.89 -17.99 -31.40
CA ASN A 540 -20.57 -16.71 -31.56
C ASN A 540 -19.59 -15.62 -32.05
N PRO A 541 -19.03 -15.73 -33.27
CA PRO A 541 -18.00 -14.82 -33.75
C PRO A 541 -18.47 -13.36 -33.91
N ASP A 542 -19.78 -13.14 -34.07
CA ASP A 542 -20.41 -11.84 -34.25
C ASP A 542 -21.10 -11.32 -32.99
N THR A 543 -20.79 -11.90 -31.81
CA THR A 543 -21.37 -11.47 -30.55
C THR A 543 -21.11 -9.99 -30.26
N PRO A 544 -22.11 -9.22 -29.77
CA PRO A 544 -21.90 -7.84 -29.36
C PRO A 544 -20.89 -7.71 -28.20
N PHE A 545 -20.66 -8.79 -27.44
CA PHE A 545 -19.73 -8.81 -26.31
C PHE A 545 -18.29 -9.10 -26.70
N LYS A 546 -17.96 -9.24 -27.99
CA LYS A 546 -16.64 -9.72 -28.46
C LYS A 546 -15.47 -8.93 -27.85
N ALA A 547 -15.58 -7.60 -27.83
CA ALA A 547 -14.56 -6.74 -27.22
C ALA A 547 -14.40 -6.99 -25.72
N GLU A 548 -15.51 -7.10 -24.98
CA GLU A 548 -15.45 -7.37 -23.55
C GLU A 548 -14.91 -8.77 -23.26
N VAL A 549 -15.28 -9.80 -24.03
CA VAL A 549 -14.75 -11.16 -23.85
C VAL A 549 -13.24 -11.17 -24.04
N TYR A 550 -12.70 -10.49 -25.05
CA TYR A 550 -11.25 -10.34 -25.19
C TYR A 550 -10.61 -9.57 -24.04
N PHE A 551 -11.27 -8.52 -23.53
CA PHE A 551 -10.79 -7.84 -22.32
C PHE A 551 -10.75 -8.77 -21.10
N ARG A 552 -11.77 -9.61 -20.88
CA ARG A 552 -11.78 -10.58 -19.78
C ARG A 552 -10.70 -11.65 -19.94
N LEU A 553 -10.45 -12.12 -21.17
CA LEU A 553 -9.32 -13.00 -21.46
C LEU A 553 -7.98 -12.31 -21.13
N GLY A 554 -7.79 -11.04 -21.51
CA GLY A 554 -6.60 -10.28 -21.15
C GLY A 554 -6.42 -10.11 -19.63
N TYR A 555 -7.52 -9.94 -18.90
CA TYR A 555 -7.52 -9.87 -17.44
C TYR A 555 -7.13 -11.20 -16.78
N LEU A 556 -7.65 -12.32 -17.28
CA LEU A 556 -7.32 -13.67 -16.79
C LEU A 556 -5.83 -14.03 -16.97
N HIS A 557 -5.13 -13.36 -17.89
CA HIS A 557 -3.68 -13.50 -18.09
C HIS A 557 -2.83 -12.46 -17.34
N GLN A 558 -3.39 -11.65 -16.44
CA GLN A 558 -2.62 -10.67 -15.66
C GLN A 558 -1.73 -11.36 -14.60
N GLY A 559 -0.42 -11.06 -14.65
CA GLY A 559 0.69 -11.83 -14.08
C GLY A 559 0.84 -11.96 -12.56
N ASP A 560 -0.19 -11.71 -11.75
CA ASP A 560 -0.10 -11.98 -10.31
C ASP A 560 -0.48 -13.42 -9.94
N ARG A 561 -1.03 -14.22 -10.87
CA ARG A 561 -1.81 -15.42 -10.50
C ARG A 561 -1.34 -16.75 -11.08
N ASN A 562 -0.49 -16.77 -12.10
CA ASN A 562 0.12 -18.00 -12.64
C ASN A 562 1.42 -17.65 -13.38
N TYR A 563 2.56 -17.92 -12.75
CA TYR A 563 3.92 -17.61 -13.23
C TYR A 563 4.40 -18.62 -14.28
N ASN A 564 3.73 -18.64 -15.44
CA ASN A 564 4.31 -19.23 -16.65
C ASN A 564 4.72 -18.11 -17.62
N GLU A 565 5.85 -18.29 -18.29
CA GLU A 565 6.57 -17.27 -19.08
C GLU A 565 5.78 -16.67 -20.28
N ASN A 566 4.59 -17.19 -20.61
CA ASN A 566 3.80 -16.77 -21.78
C ASN A 566 2.54 -15.94 -21.46
N HIS A 567 2.22 -15.65 -20.19
CA HIS A 567 0.96 -14.97 -19.85
C HIS A 567 0.98 -13.48 -20.20
N GLU A 568 2.12 -12.81 -20.12
CA GLU A 568 2.25 -11.39 -20.46
C GLU A 568 1.92 -11.12 -21.93
N ASP A 569 2.48 -11.92 -22.84
CA ASP A 569 2.22 -11.81 -24.28
C ASP A 569 0.76 -12.07 -24.61
N LEU A 570 0.15 -13.08 -23.98
CA LEU A 570 -1.27 -13.39 -24.15
C LEU A 570 -2.16 -12.26 -23.64
N GLN A 571 -1.82 -11.67 -22.49
CA GLN A 571 -2.53 -10.51 -21.96
C GLN A 571 -2.50 -9.34 -22.96
N VAL A 572 -1.31 -8.97 -23.45
CA VAL A 572 -1.15 -7.88 -24.43
C VAL A 572 -1.93 -8.19 -25.70
N LYS A 573 -1.81 -9.41 -26.22
CA LYS A 573 -2.52 -9.86 -27.42
C LYS A 573 -4.04 -9.75 -27.27
N TYR A 574 -4.60 -10.14 -26.13
CA TYR A 574 -6.04 -10.06 -25.92
C TYR A 574 -6.54 -8.63 -25.72
N TYR A 575 -5.80 -7.79 -24.99
CA TYR A 575 -6.15 -6.37 -24.90
C TYR A 575 -6.03 -5.64 -26.24
N GLN A 576 -5.06 -5.98 -27.09
CA GLN A 576 -4.96 -5.45 -28.45
C GLN A 576 -6.20 -5.80 -29.28
N LYS A 577 -6.62 -7.07 -29.28
CA LYS A 577 -7.86 -7.49 -29.96
C LYS A 577 -9.09 -6.75 -29.44
N ALA A 578 -9.18 -6.54 -28.13
CA ALA A 578 -10.28 -5.78 -27.54
C ALA A 578 -10.27 -4.32 -28.01
N HIS A 579 -9.10 -3.67 -27.95
CA HIS A 579 -8.88 -2.30 -28.43
C HIS A 579 -9.22 -2.14 -29.92
N GLU A 580 -8.80 -3.06 -30.78
CA GLU A 580 -9.12 -3.06 -32.21
C GLU A 580 -10.63 -3.08 -32.48
N ILE A 581 -11.39 -3.85 -31.70
CA ILE A 581 -12.86 -3.94 -31.85
C ILE A 581 -13.54 -2.68 -31.33
N TRP A 582 -13.07 -2.12 -30.22
CA TRP A 582 -13.59 -0.83 -29.74
C TRP A 582 -13.25 0.32 -30.71
N GLY A 583 -12.08 0.28 -31.34
CA GLY A 583 -11.57 1.37 -32.14
C GLY A 583 -11.49 2.65 -31.32
N ASN A 584 -12.04 3.75 -31.84
CA ASN A 584 -12.09 5.02 -31.10
C ASN A 584 -13.25 5.11 -30.09
N LYS A 585 -14.05 4.06 -29.92
CA LYS A 585 -15.27 4.13 -29.11
C LYS A 585 -14.98 4.22 -27.62
N ILE A 586 -15.82 4.94 -26.88
CA ILE A 586 -15.66 5.14 -25.45
C ILE A 586 -16.35 4.00 -24.68
N SER A 587 -15.62 3.33 -23.79
CA SER A 587 -16.18 2.45 -22.77
C SER A 587 -15.21 2.36 -21.58
N TYR A 588 -15.73 2.08 -20.38
CA TYR A 588 -14.87 1.95 -19.21
C TYR A 588 -13.84 0.82 -19.37
N THR A 589 -14.26 -0.33 -19.90
CA THR A 589 -13.38 -1.48 -20.15
C THR A 589 -12.35 -1.20 -21.25
N HIS A 590 -12.70 -0.41 -22.28
CA HIS A 590 -11.76 0.05 -23.28
C HIS A 590 -10.65 0.90 -22.67
N MET A 591 -10.99 1.84 -21.79
CA MET A 591 -10.00 2.68 -21.10
C MET A 591 -9.02 1.85 -20.27
N VAL A 592 -9.53 0.84 -19.56
CA VAL A 592 -8.68 -0.06 -18.76
C VAL A 592 -7.76 -0.90 -19.66
N ALA A 593 -8.30 -1.45 -20.76
CA ALA A 593 -7.52 -2.21 -21.73
C ALA A 593 -6.39 -1.35 -22.32
N TRP A 594 -6.73 -0.17 -22.83
CA TRP A 594 -5.79 0.72 -23.49
C TRP A 594 -4.73 1.24 -22.52
N ARG A 595 -5.12 1.66 -21.31
CA ARG A 595 -4.17 2.02 -20.25
C ARG A 595 -3.19 0.89 -19.96
N THR A 596 -3.66 -0.36 -19.95
CA THR A 596 -2.80 -1.51 -19.67
C THR A 596 -1.82 -1.77 -20.81
N LEU A 597 -2.27 -1.69 -22.07
CA LEU A 597 -1.39 -1.78 -23.23
C LEU A 597 -0.32 -0.68 -23.21
N VAL A 598 -0.70 0.53 -22.83
CA VAL A 598 0.19 1.68 -22.74
C VAL A 598 1.23 1.47 -21.64
N ASN A 599 0.83 1.04 -20.44
CA ASN A 599 1.76 0.75 -19.36
C ASN A 599 2.78 -0.36 -19.69
N LYS A 600 2.44 -1.26 -20.62
CA LYS A 600 3.33 -2.33 -21.11
C LYS A 600 4.14 -1.95 -22.34
N SER A 601 3.97 -0.73 -22.84
CA SER A 601 4.64 -0.25 -24.04
C SER A 601 5.70 0.79 -23.69
N ASP A 602 6.91 0.58 -24.20
CA ASP A 602 8.00 1.56 -24.17
C ASP A 602 7.92 2.57 -25.32
N SER A 603 6.82 2.58 -26.07
CA SER A 603 6.64 3.51 -27.18
C SER A 603 6.04 4.82 -26.71
N PHE A 604 6.84 5.90 -26.76
CA PHE A 604 6.36 7.27 -26.53
C PHE A 604 5.16 7.62 -27.41
N ALA A 605 5.20 7.24 -28.69
CA ALA A 605 4.10 7.49 -29.62
C ALA A 605 2.80 6.79 -29.17
N TYR A 606 2.92 5.60 -28.58
CA TYR A 606 1.78 4.85 -28.09
C TYR A 606 1.21 5.45 -26.79
N GLN A 607 2.07 5.89 -25.88
CA GLN A 607 1.69 6.66 -24.69
C GLN A 607 0.96 7.95 -25.08
N LYS A 608 1.50 8.68 -26.06
CA LYS A 608 0.91 9.92 -26.59
C LYS A 608 -0.46 9.66 -27.22
N ALA A 609 -0.59 8.63 -28.04
CA ALA A 609 -1.85 8.29 -28.71
C ALA A 609 -2.99 8.03 -27.71
N TYR A 610 -2.71 7.33 -26.62
CA TYR A 610 -3.68 7.12 -25.54
C TYR A 610 -4.07 8.43 -24.85
N PHE A 611 -3.10 9.28 -24.53
CA PHE A 611 -3.39 10.54 -23.87
C PHE A 611 -4.14 11.52 -24.80
N ASP A 612 -3.78 11.58 -26.08
CA ASP A 612 -4.52 12.32 -27.11
C ASP A 612 -5.98 11.85 -27.19
N TRP A 613 -6.21 10.54 -27.13
CA TRP A 613 -7.58 10.01 -27.10
C TRP A 613 -8.35 10.44 -25.85
N LEU A 614 -7.76 10.38 -24.65
CA LEU A 614 -8.41 10.90 -23.44
C LEU A 614 -8.71 12.41 -23.57
N MET A 615 -7.80 13.17 -24.15
CA MET A 615 -7.96 14.61 -24.38
C MET A 615 -9.07 14.91 -25.39
N SER A 616 -9.24 14.07 -26.42
CA SER A 616 -10.33 14.21 -27.39
C SER A 616 -11.71 14.06 -26.71
N ILE A 617 -11.83 13.21 -25.69
CA ILE A 617 -13.05 13.09 -24.87
C ILE A 617 -13.25 14.37 -24.04
N LYS A 618 -12.20 14.86 -23.37
CA LYS A 618 -12.23 16.09 -22.55
C LYS A 618 -12.66 17.31 -23.37
N ARG A 619 -12.17 17.42 -24.61
CA ARG A 619 -12.44 18.52 -25.54
C ARG A 619 -13.80 18.40 -26.23
N GLY A 620 -14.52 17.29 -26.03
CA GLY A 620 -15.80 17.03 -26.69
C GLY A 620 -15.67 16.66 -28.18
N GLU A 621 -14.48 16.30 -28.64
CA GLU A 621 -14.24 15.78 -30.00
C GLU A 621 -14.84 14.37 -30.15
N LEU A 622 -14.70 13.56 -29.10
CA LEU A 622 -15.45 12.32 -28.91
C LEU A 622 -16.56 12.56 -27.89
N GLY A 623 -17.81 12.35 -28.30
CA GLY A 623 -18.99 12.64 -27.50
C GLY A 623 -19.90 11.42 -27.33
N ALA A 624 -21.16 11.69 -26.97
CA ALA A 624 -22.21 10.70 -26.77
C ALA A 624 -22.32 9.60 -27.86
N LYS A 625 -22.21 10.00 -29.13
CA LYS A 625 -22.30 9.07 -30.27
C LYS A 625 -21.13 8.10 -30.39
N ASP A 626 -19.99 8.46 -29.81
CA ASP A 626 -18.74 7.71 -29.92
C ASP A 626 -18.63 6.63 -28.84
N TRP A 627 -19.63 6.46 -27.99
CA TRP A 627 -19.61 5.40 -26.98
C TRP A 627 -19.89 4.02 -27.56
N TYR A 628 -19.26 3.01 -26.95
CA TYR A 628 -19.58 1.62 -27.18
C TYR A 628 -20.92 1.30 -26.49
N ARG A 629 -22.01 1.35 -27.24
CA ARG A 629 -23.40 1.22 -26.74
C ARG A 629 -23.80 -0.22 -26.39
N ILE A 630 -22.87 -1.00 -25.85
CA ILE A 630 -23.12 -2.35 -25.34
C ILE A 630 -22.84 -2.34 -23.84
N ARG A 631 -23.83 -2.78 -23.05
CA ARG A 631 -23.72 -3.02 -21.61
C ARG A 631 -22.68 -4.07 -21.33
N ASN A 632 -22.12 -4.03 -20.13
CA ASN A 632 -21.22 -5.09 -19.73
C ASN A 632 -21.98 -6.43 -19.59
N ILE A 633 -21.27 -7.55 -19.76
CA ILE A 633 -21.83 -8.91 -19.68
C ILE A 633 -22.63 -9.10 -18.38
N GLN A 634 -22.12 -8.60 -17.25
CA GLN A 634 -22.74 -8.72 -15.93
C GLN A 634 -24.13 -8.06 -15.85
N GLU A 635 -24.31 -6.89 -16.46
CA GLU A 635 -25.59 -6.19 -16.50
C GLU A 635 -26.64 -6.97 -17.29
N THR A 636 -26.21 -7.68 -18.34
CA THR A 636 -27.13 -8.45 -19.19
C THR A 636 -27.66 -9.72 -18.53
N PHE A 637 -26.92 -10.30 -17.57
CA PHE A 637 -27.43 -11.42 -16.76
C PHE A 637 -28.61 -11.05 -15.86
N ASN A 638 -28.85 -9.76 -15.64
CA ASN A 638 -30.03 -9.28 -14.92
C ASN A 638 -31.24 -9.05 -15.86
N GLY A 639 -31.21 -9.65 -17.07
CA GLY A 639 -32.27 -9.56 -18.07
C GLY A 639 -32.26 -8.26 -18.88
N ARG A 640 -31.26 -7.38 -18.67
CA ARG A 640 -31.14 -6.14 -19.43
C ARG A 640 -30.68 -6.42 -20.85
N HIS A 641 -31.28 -5.72 -21.81
CA HIS A 641 -30.85 -5.79 -23.20
C HIS A 641 -29.38 -5.34 -23.34
N PRO A 642 -28.55 -6.01 -24.19
CA PRO A 642 -27.13 -5.68 -24.33
C PRO A 642 -26.93 -4.28 -24.88
N ARG A 643 -27.77 -3.82 -25.79
CA ARG A 643 -27.72 -2.44 -26.27
C ARG A 643 -28.23 -1.49 -25.19
N ILE A 644 -27.43 -0.47 -24.88
CA ILE A 644 -27.82 0.61 -23.97
C ILE A 644 -28.90 1.45 -24.67
N SER A 645 -30.01 1.73 -23.98
CA SER A 645 -31.06 2.63 -24.49
C SER A 645 -30.53 4.08 -24.57
N GLU A 646 -31.16 4.96 -25.35
CA GLU A 646 -30.71 6.36 -25.41
C GLU A 646 -30.78 7.04 -24.03
N ASN A 647 -31.88 6.81 -23.30
CA ASN A 647 -32.08 7.36 -21.96
C ASN A 647 -31.02 6.85 -20.97
N ASP A 648 -30.75 5.54 -20.91
CA ASP A 648 -29.70 5.01 -20.03
C ASP A 648 -28.31 5.52 -20.41
N PHE A 649 -28.12 5.75 -21.71
CA PHE A 649 -26.85 6.18 -22.24
C PHE A 649 -26.48 7.59 -21.78
N GLU A 650 -27.42 8.55 -21.81
CA GLU A 650 -27.18 9.92 -21.33
C GLU A 650 -26.72 9.95 -19.87
N HIS A 651 -27.31 9.09 -19.03
CA HIS A 651 -26.96 8.97 -17.61
C HIS A 651 -25.55 8.38 -17.42
N ILE A 652 -25.22 7.31 -18.16
CA ILE A 652 -23.90 6.69 -18.09
C ILE A 652 -22.83 7.67 -18.58
N HIS A 653 -23.11 8.39 -19.67
CA HIS A 653 -22.25 9.43 -20.22
C HIS A 653 -21.99 10.53 -19.19
N ASP A 654 -23.04 11.14 -18.62
CA ASP A 654 -22.91 12.22 -17.64
C ASP A 654 -22.14 11.78 -16.38
N PHE A 655 -22.49 10.61 -15.84
CA PHE A 655 -21.76 10.02 -14.71
C PHE A 655 -20.28 9.85 -15.04
N PHE A 656 -19.96 9.31 -16.22
CA PHE A 656 -18.57 9.10 -16.61
C PHE A 656 -17.80 10.42 -16.75
N MET A 657 -18.37 11.41 -17.44
CA MET A 657 -17.73 12.71 -17.67
C MET A 657 -17.45 13.43 -16.34
N LYS A 658 -18.40 13.38 -15.40
CA LYS A 658 -18.27 14.05 -14.09
C LYS A 658 -17.37 13.29 -13.11
N ALA A 659 -17.52 11.98 -13.00
CA ALA A 659 -16.90 11.19 -11.93
C ALA A 659 -15.58 10.52 -12.32
N ASN A 660 -15.42 10.11 -13.59
CA ASN A 660 -14.36 9.19 -13.99
C ASN A 660 -13.34 9.80 -14.94
N LEU A 661 -13.75 10.64 -15.90
CA LEU A 661 -12.83 11.17 -16.91
C LEU A 661 -11.63 11.90 -16.28
N ASN A 662 -11.86 12.74 -15.27
CA ASN A 662 -10.78 13.45 -14.57
C ASN A 662 -9.79 12.49 -13.89
N ASN A 663 -10.26 11.36 -13.36
CA ASN A 663 -9.37 10.34 -12.78
C ASN A 663 -8.52 9.66 -13.86
N PHE A 664 -9.10 9.37 -15.03
CA PHE A 664 -8.35 8.81 -16.16
C PHE A 664 -7.35 9.80 -16.75
N LEU A 665 -7.72 11.08 -16.89
CA LEU A 665 -6.82 12.15 -17.32
C LEU A 665 -5.66 12.34 -16.34
N SER A 666 -5.96 12.45 -15.04
CA SER A 666 -4.92 12.62 -14.02
C SER A 666 -4.00 11.39 -13.95
N SER A 667 -4.56 10.18 -13.91
CA SER A 667 -3.73 8.96 -13.84
C SER A 667 -2.96 8.69 -15.13
N GLY A 668 -3.58 8.86 -16.30
CA GLY A 668 -2.93 8.72 -17.60
C GLY A 668 -1.84 9.77 -17.80
N GLY A 669 -2.12 11.03 -17.43
CA GLY A 669 -1.17 12.12 -17.51
C GLY A 669 0.04 11.93 -16.59
N ASN A 670 -0.20 11.53 -15.33
CA ASN A 670 0.88 11.22 -14.39
C ASN A 670 1.76 10.05 -14.85
N ASN A 671 1.15 8.99 -15.39
CA ASN A 671 1.90 7.87 -15.97
C ASN A 671 2.77 8.35 -17.15
N PHE A 672 2.18 9.12 -18.07
CA PHE A 672 2.87 9.61 -19.25
C PHE A 672 4.03 10.57 -18.92
N TYR A 673 3.81 11.50 -17.98
CA TYR A 673 4.86 12.39 -17.47
C TYR A 673 5.95 11.59 -16.74
N SER A 674 5.60 10.66 -15.85
CA SER A 674 6.59 9.88 -15.10
C SER A 674 7.50 9.07 -16.02
N TRP A 675 6.96 8.55 -17.13
CA TRP A 675 7.73 7.84 -18.14
C TRP A 675 8.65 8.80 -18.94
N SER A 676 8.21 10.04 -19.14
CA SER A 676 8.93 11.04 -19.95
C SER A 676 9.93 11.90 -19.18
N LYS A 677 9.86 11.94 -17.84
CA LYS A 677 10.52 12.95 -16.98
C LYS A 677 12.04 13.04 -17.05
N ASP A 678 12.68 12.02 -17.61
CA ASP A 678 14.13 11.89 -17.73
C ASP A 678 14.60 11.92 -19.20
N ASN A 679 13.70 12.19 -20.15
CA ASN A 679 14.00 12.35 -21.57
C ASN A 679 13.58 13.75 -22.05
N GLU A 680 14.54 14.59 -22.40
CA GLU A 680 14.31 15.99 -22.79
C GLU A 680 13.40 16.12 -24.03
N ALA A 681 13.58 15.27 -25.04
CA ALA A 681 12.77 15.30 -26.25
C ALA A 681 11.30 14.96 -25.96
N HIS A 682 11.06 13.97 -25.10
CA HIS A 682 9.69 13.63 -24.67
C HIS A 682 9.04 14.78 -23.89
N LEU A 683 9.79 15.38 -22.96
CA LEU A 683 9.32 16.54 -22.20
C LEU A 683 8.97 17.73 -23.09
N ALA A 684 9.78 18.01 -24.12
CA ALA A 684 9.51 19.07 -25.08
C ALA A 684 8.17 18.86 -25.79
N VAL A 685 7.92 17.63 -26.27
CA VAL A 685 6.66 17.28 -26.93
C VAL A 685 5.47 17.41 -25.96
N LEU A 686 5.61 17.01 -24.70
CA LEU A 686 4.55 17.17 -23.70
C LEU A 686 4.22 18.64 -23.42
N ALA A 687 5.25 19.47 -23.24
CA ALA A 687 5.09 20.89 -22.98
C ALA A 687 4.44 21.62 -24.17
N GLU A 688 4.79 21.24 -25.40
CA GLU A 688 4.23 21.80 -26.63
C GLU A 688 2.82 21.31 -26.93
N SER A 689 2.55 20.01 -26.74
CA SER A 689 1.26 19.40 -27.12
C SER A 689 0.14 19.70 -26.11
N TYR A 690 0.49 19.94 -24.84
CA TYR A 690 -0.48 20.09 -23.75
C TYR A 690 -0.17 21.30 -22.84
N PRO A 691 0.05 22.51 -23.38
CA PRO A 691 0.58 23.65 -22.62
C PRO A 691 -0.34 24.10 -21.46
N GLU A 692 -1.65 23.90 -21.61
CA GLU A 692 -2.67 24.27 -20.62
C GLU A 692 -3.00 23.14 -19.63
N GLU A 693 -2.45 21.95 -19.84
CA GLU A 693 -2.69 20.79 -18.97
C GLU A 693 -1.57 20.66 -17.92
N GLU A 694 -1.91 20.09 -16.76
CA GLU A 694 -0.96 19.87 -15.67
C GLU A 694 0.31 19.17 -16.15
N ILE A 695 0.19 18.18 -17.04
CA ILE A 695 1.35 17.44 -17.56
C ILE A 695 2.29 18.30 -18.41
N GLY A 696 1.77 19.26 -19.19
CA GLY A 696 2.60 20.14 -20.01
C GLY A 696 3.28 21.19 -19.15
N GLN A 697 2.60 21.69 -18.12
CA GLN A 697 3.17 22.59 -17.12
C GLN A 697 4.30 21.91 -16.32
N LEU A 698 4.08 20.66 -15.88
CA LEU A 698 5.11 19.84 -15.23
C LEU A 698 6.30 19.58 -16.16
N ALA A 699 6.04 19.27 -17.42
CA ALA A 699 7.08 19.04 -18.41
C ALA A 699 7.93 20.29 -18.67
N LYS A 700 7.30 21.45 -18.84
CA LYS A 700 7.97 22.74 -18.99
C LYS A 700 8.86 23.06 -17.79
N ALA A 701 8.33 22.91 -16.58
CA ALA A 701 9.09 23.16 -15.35
C ALA A 701 10.29 22.20 -15.19
N ARG A 702 10.18 20.95 -15.65
CA ARG A 702 11.29 19.98 -15.65
C ARG A 702 12.38 20.34 -16.66
N LEU A 703 12.00 20.77 -17.88
CA LEU A 703 12.94 21.26 -18.89
C LEU A 703 13.73 22.48 -18.41
N GLU A 704 13.05 23.45 -17.78
CA GLU A 704 13.73 24.63 -17.20
C GLU A 704 14.74 24.23 -16.12
N LYS A 705 14.42 23.23 -15.29
CA LYS A 705 15.35 22.69 -14.29
C LYS A 705 16.53 21.94 -14.91
N MET A 706 16.34 21.26 -16.03
CA MET A 706 17.43 20.59 -16.76
C MET A 706 18.40 21.61 -17.33
N LYS A 707 17.91 22.67 -17.97
CA LYS A 707 18.72 23.77 -18.52
C LYS A 707 19.53 24.54 -17.48
N ASN A 708 19.00 24.67 -16.26
CA ASN A 708 19.68 25.38 -15.18
C ASN A 708 20.76 24.54 -14.44
N LYS A 709 20.88 23.25 -14.77
CA LYS A 709 21.90 22.36 -14.18
C LYS A 709 23.14 22.21 -15.06
N GLU A 710 23.05 22.60 -16.33
CA GLU A 710 24.17 22.76 -17.26
C GLU A 710 24.82 24.14 -17.07
#